data_AF-A0A1D1W8D2-F1
#
_entry.id   AF-A0A1D1W8D2-F1
#
_cell.length_a   1.000
_cell.length_b   1.000
_cell.length_c   1.000
_cell.angle_alpha   90.00
_cell.angle_beta   90.00
_cell.angle_gamma   90.00
#
_symmetry.space_group_name_H-M   'P 1'
#
loop_
_entity.id
_entity.type
_entity.pdbx_description
1 polymer ?
#
loop_
_entity_poly.entity_id
_entity_poly.type
_entity_poly.pdbx_seq_one_letter_code
_entity_poly.pdbx_strand_id
1 'polypeptide(L)'
;MVHSRRISPEYGLTVIQGQVTVPPPPPPPPLMSVEAAAPMAPAVSADTGEQVEEPTWTTEHRRHPTASKWKKKNKFDVNRELIRYCVQDVRTLKACAESLRQQFQDLSGGLCIFSCALTIAGVCGYFWRCRMLREEEVELVHRPSKRASSVKAQRWLRMMADEDNVIEMETEVHIGSYYVDGFDNDTSTVYEFYGCLHHGHDTHTRPETVHPWLKQSMGDLFRRTMARERQIIQLGYRVKSIWECEFDRLMKSDAGLRRELDSAVIVTRLEPRASLYGGRVNGTVLHHRCRAGEEIHYRDVISEYPFVNKTKRYPVGKHTVITRNFVDDVTAYFGLLKIKILPPRDLWIPVLPYRTSKLTFPLCLCADTDQCTPCQHDDEERALLGVWCSPEVEKAFERGYRVLQCYEMWHYSESRERLVAEYIDHFLALKTQASDWPAGVKTDAEKEAFLRDFLQTEGVQLDREKMEKTPGMRALAKLCLKGKGKNLHPHSPSFLGKLAMRDNKPATIFIKDPHKFHEFLNSTQYNVTSFDLINEDVLQLSYTLQEEFVETNPKTNVVLAAFTTAHARLHLLQYLEMCGRRTLYFDTDSIIYVCGDGDIPLSTGNTLGCLTSELEEGEHIVEFCATGAKSYSYITNKGHAVCKVKGFTLTRCAGRVINFHTMRDLLTVPGPQVLPVHYPFNIRRRKRELEIDAVPVVKKFQPTYTDKRVVDTATWASTPYGYDMALL
;
A
#
# COMPACT_ATOMS: atom_id res chain seq x y z
N MET A 1 58.24 27.60 21.51
CA MET A 1 58.95 26.87 20.43
C MET A 1 58.04 25.77 19.94
N VAL A 2 57.80 25.52 18.64
CA VAL A 2 57.99 26.29 17.40
C VAL A 2 56.80 25.95 16.46
N HIS A 3 56.50 26.85 15.52
CA HIS A 3 55.52 26.79 14.41
C HIS A 3 54.81 25.45 14.09
N SER A 4 53.48 25.36 13.95
CA SER A 4 52.50 26.19 13.22
C SER A 4 52.60 26.15 11.67
N ARG A 5 51.64 25.50 11.01
CA ARG A 5 51.17 25.85 9.65
C ARG A 5 49.67 25.58 9.52
N ARG A 6 48.87 26.65 9.43
CA ARG A 6 47.56 26.59 8.77
C ARG A 6 47.79 26.74 7.27
N ILE A 7 46.94 26.10 6.46
CA ILE A 7 46.56 26.58 5.12
C ILE A 7 45.03 26.59 5.11
N SER A 8 44.43 27.61 4.52
CA SER A 8 42.99 27.92 4.56
C SER A 8 42.34 27.73 3.16
N PRO A 9 41.00 27.81 3.02
CA PRO A 9 40.32 27.25 1.86
C PRO A 9 40.12 28.24 0.71
N GLU A 10 40.33 27.72 -0.50
CA GLU A 10 39.75 28.14 -1.77
C GLU A 10 39.24 26.84 -2.44
N TYR A 11 38.15 26.80 -3.20
CA TYR A 11 37.57 27.83 -4.06
C TYR A 11 36.08 28.06 -3.81
N GLY A 12 35.65 29.32 -3.92
CA GLY A 12 34.25 29.65 -4.21
C GLY A 12 34.02 29.68 -5.72
N LEU A 13 32.81 29.32 -6.17
CA LEU A 13 32.41 29.43 -7.57
C LEU A 13 31.59 30.70 -7.81
N THR A 14 32.22 31.70 -8.42
CA THR A 14 31.53 32.88 -8.98
C THR A 14 31.03 32.56 -10.38
N VAL A 15 29.75 32.82 -10.67
CA VAL A 15 29.18 32.61 -12.00
C VAL A 15 29.53 33.78 -12.92
N ILE A 16 30.17 33.50 -14.06
CA ILE A 16 30.35 34.42 -15.19
C ILE A 16 29.95 33.69 -16.47
N GLN A 17 29.37 34.42 -17.43
CA GLN A 17 28.82 33.88 -18.68
C GLN A 17 29.91 33.35 -19.62
N GLY A 18 29.69 32.16 -20.20
CA GLY A 18 30.53 31.59 -21.25
C GLY A 18 30.18 30.13 -21.54
N GLN A 19 30.24 29.72 -22.81
CA GLN A 19 30.08 28.30 -23.18
C GLN A 19 31.33 27.51 -22.75
N VAL A 20 31.14 26.38 -22.08
CA VAL A 20 32.22 25.42 -21.79
C VAL A 20 31.75 24.02 -22.20
N THR A 21 32.45 23.42 -23.15
CA THR A 21 32.27 22.01 -23.53
C THR A 21 32.80 21.10 -22.42
N VAL A 22 31.96 20.21 -21.91
CA VAL A 22 32.33 19.24 -20.87
C VAL A 22 33.21 18.14 -21.48
N PRO A 23 34.45 17.92 -21.01
CA PRO A 23 35.25 16.77 -21.44
C PRO A 23 34.69 15.47 -20.87
N PRO A 24 34.86 14.31 -21.54
CA PRO A 24 34.38 13.03 -21.04
C PRO A 24 35.07 12.65 -19.72
N PRO A 25 34.38 11.92 -18.82
CA PRO A 25 34.96 11.48 -17.55
C PRO A 25 36.16 10.54 -17.78
N PRO A 26 37.15 10.54 -16.87
CA PRO A 26 38.27 9.60 -16.95
C PRO A 26 37.79 8.15 -16.85
N PRO A 27 38.48 7.19 -17.50
CA PRO A 27 38.13 5.77 -17.40
C PRO A 27 38.28 5.28 -15.95
N PRO A 28 37.49 4.27 -15.53
CA PRO A 28 37.60 3.70 -14.19
C PRO A 28 39.01 3.10 -13.96
N PRO A 29 39.54 3.16 -12.73
CA PRO A 29 40.84 2.57 -12.42
C PRO A 29 40.82 1.05 -12.68
N PRO A 30 41.94 0.46 -13.11
CA PRO A 30 42.01 -0.98 -13.33
C PRO A 30 41.74 -1.75 -12.02
N LEU A 31 41.03 -2.87 -12.14
CA LEU A 31 40.79 -3.78 -11.02
C LEU A 31 42.13 -4.23 -10.42
N MET A 32 42.41 -3.81 -9.19
CA MET A 32 43.56 -4.33 -8.46
C MET A 32 43.38 -5.83 -8.24
N SER A 33 44.40 -6.60 -8.60
CA SER A 33 44.50 -8.02 -8.29
C SER A 33 44.42 -8.20 -6.76
N VAL A 34 43.48 -9.03 -6.30
CA VAL A 34 43.35 -9.35 -4.88
C VAL A 34 44.57 -10.16 -4.45
N GLU A 35 45.49 -9.53 -3.71
CA GLU A 35 46.62 -10.22 -3.10
C GLU A 35 46.13 -11.29 -2.10
N ALA A 36 46.89 -12.38 -1.99
CA ALA A 36 46.45 -13.55 -1.23
C ALA A 36 46.37 -13.24 0.28
N ALA A 37 45.18 -13.46 0.87
CA ALA A 37 45.04 -13.51 2.32
C ALA A 37 45.90 -14.65 2.89
N ALA A 38 46.59 -14.39 4.00
CA ALA A 38 47.52 -15.33 4.62
C ALA A 38 46.82 -16.65 5.04
N PRO A 39 47.54 -17.79 5.01
CA PRO A 39 46.95 -19.10 5.30
C PRO A 39 46.53 -19.22 6.76
N MET A 40 45.33 -19.77 6.99
CA MET A 40 44.91 -20.20 8.33
C MET A 40 45.72 -21.43 8.80
N ALA A 41 45.87 -21.56 10.12
CA ALA A 41 46.61 -22.64 10.76
C ALA A 41 46.08 -24.05 10.39
N PRO A 42 46.96 -25.09 10.38
CA PRO A 42 46.60 -26.42 9.92
C PRO A 42 45.51 -27.08 10.79
N ALA A 43 44.68 -27.90 10.15
CA ALA A 43 43.63 -28.66 10.82
C ALA A 43 44.22 -29.73 11.74
N VAL A 44 43.64 -29.88 12.94
CA VAL A 44 43.92 -31.02 13.82
C VAL A 44 43.27 -32.26 13.22
N SER A 45 44.07 -33.28 12.91
CA SER A 45 43.61 -34.55 12.38
C SER A 45 42.84 -35.35 13.44
N ALA A 46 41.54 -35.52 13.24
CA ALA A 46 40.74 -36.56 13.90
C ALA A 46 40.43 -37.65 12.86
N ASP A 47 41.43 -38.50 12.59
CA ASP A 47 41.24 -39.67 11.74
C ASP A 47 40.43 -40.75 12.49
N THR A 48 39.18 -40.93 12.08
CA THR A 48 38.37 -42.10 12.40
C THR A 48 37.67 -42.56 11.12
N GLY A 49 38.32 -43.46 10.39
CA GLY A 49 37.81 -43.97 9.12
C GLY A 49 36.52 -44.80 9.25
N GLU A 50 35.37 -44.16 9.02
CA GLU A 50 34.15 -44.81 8.54
C GLU A 50 33.84 -44.27 7.13
N GLN A 51 33.95 -45.12 6.11
CA GLN A 51 33.39 -44.81 4.79
C GLN A 51 31.87 -44.88 4.85
N VAL A 52 31.22 -43.73 4.97
CA VAL A 52 29.77 -43.61 4.84
C VAL A 52 29.43 -43.55 3.36
N GLU A 53 28.90 -44.65 2.81
CA GLU A 53 28.40 -44.70 1.43
C GLU A 53 27.33 -43.61 1.18
N GLU A 54 27.45 -42.88 0.07
CA GLU A 54 26.41 -41.94 -0.35
C GLU A 54 25.16 -42.71 -0.86
N PRO A 55 23.97 -42.49 -0.28
CA PRO A 55 22.77 -43.17 -0.73
C PRO A 55 22.31 -42.57 -2.07
N THR A 56 22.54 -43.31 -3.15
CA THR A 56 22.02 -42.98 -4.48
C THR A 56 20.49 -43.12 -4.51
N TRP A 57 19.79 -42.01 -4.77
CA TRP A 57 18.32 -41.96 -4.76
C TRP A 57 17.74 -42.47 -6.08
N THR A 58 17.59 -43.79 -6.21
CA THR A 58 16.83 -44.41 -7.31
C THR A 58 15.33 -44.45 -7.01
N THR A 59 14.51 -44.19 -8.04
CA THR A 59 13.05 -44.02 -7.90
C THR A 59 12.27 -45.34 -7.92
N GLU A 60 12.52 -46.23 -6.95
CA GLU A 60 11.67 -47.40 -6.68
C GLU A 60 10.81 -47.23 -5.42
N HIS A 61 9.51 -47.56 -5.52
CA HIS A 61 8.56 -47.54 -4.39
C HIS A 61 8.74 -48.71 -3.41
N ARG A 62 9.86 -48.75 -2.68
CA ARG A 62 10.04 -49.70 -1.56
C ARG A 62 9.24 -49.24 -0.35
N ARG A 63 8.26 -50.07 0.05
CA ARG A 63 7.40 -49.84 1.23
C ARG A 63 8.25 -49.59 2.49
N HIS A 64 8.19 -48.39 3.06
CA HIS A 64 8.88 -48.08 4.31
C HIS A 64 8.44 -49.07 5.42
N PRO A 65 9.38 -49.60 6.23
CA PRO A 65 9.02 -50.42 7.37
C PRO A 65 8.27 -49.56 8.39
N THR A 66 7.21 -50.12 8.98
CA THR A 66 6.43 -49.45 10.04
C THR A 66 7.34 -49.02 11.19
N ALA A 67 7.09 -47.84 11.78
CA ALA A 67 7.96 -47.22 12.78
C ALA A 67 8.25 -48.11 14.01
N SER A 68 7.37 -49.07 14.30
CA SER A 68 7.55 -50.10 15.34
C SER A 68 8.70 -51.07 15.06
N LYS A 69 9.04 -51.36 13.79
CA LYS A 69 10.22 -52.16 13.41
C LYS A 69 11.51 -51.35 13.49
N TRP A 70 11.50 -50.09 13.07
CA TRP A 70 12.69 -49.22 13.09
C TRP A 70 13.19 -48.97 14.53
N LYS A 71 12.27 -48.66 15.46
CA LYS A 71 12.55 -48.47 16.89
C LYS A 71 13.15 -49.70 17.61
N LYS A 72 13.11 -50.90 17.02
CA LYS A 72 13.68 -52.12 17.62
C LYS A 72 15.13 -52.42 17.23
N LYS A 73 15.72 -51.70 16.26
CA LYS A 73 17.15 -51.83 15.91
C LYS A 73 18.00 -50.60 16.23
N ASN A 74 17.43 -49.40 16.16
CA ASN A 74 18.20 -48.16 16.38
C ASN A 74 17.74 -47.45 17.67
N LYS A 75 18.68 -47.08 18.54
CA LYS A 75 18.41 -46.08 19.59
C LYS A 75 18.19 -44.73 18.91
N PHE A 76 16.97 -44.21 18.95
CA PHE A 76 16.66 -42.87 18.43
C PHE A 76 17.11 -41.80 19.43
N ASP A 77 18.31 -41.26 19.22
CA ASP A 77 18.79 -40.09 19.95
C ASP A 77 18.12 -38.83 19.37
N VAL A 78 17.18 -38.28 20.14
CA VAL A 78 16.40 -37.09 19.79
C VAL A 78 17.31 -35.87 19.60
N ASN A 79 18.35 -35.72 20.42
CA ASN A 79 19.25 -34.57 20.34
C ASN A 79 20.14 -34.66 19.10
N ARG A 80 20.71 -35.85 18.82
CA ARG A 80 21.52 -36.10 17.62
C ARG A 80 20.73 -35.85 16.34
N GLU A 81 19.51 -36.37 16.25
CA GLU A 81 18.69 -36.22 15.03
C GLU A 81 18.08 -34.81 14.90
N LEU A 82 17.82 -34.08 16.00
CA LEU A 82 17.49 -32.65 15.95
C LEU A 82 18.66 -31.80 15.44
N ILE A 83 19.87 -32.02 15.96
CA ILE A 83 21.08 -31.33 15.48
C ILE A 83 21.31 -31.63 14.00
N ARG A 84 21.20 -32.90 13.59
CA ARG A 84 21.30 -33.32 12.19
C ARG A 84 20.26 -32.65 11.30
N TYR A 85 19.00 -32.57 11.75
CA TYR A 85 17.93 -31.88 11.04
C TYR A 85 18.26 -30.40 10.85
N CYS A 86 18.62 -29.67 11.91
CA CYS A 86 18.97 -28.25 11.82
C CYS A 86 20.18 -27.99 10.90
N VAL A 87 21.23 -28.82 10.97
CA VAL A 87 22.39 -28.71 10.09
C VAL A 87 22.01 -28.98 8.62
N GLN A 88 21.14 -29.97 8.37
CA GLN A 88 20.68 -30.28 7.02
C GLN A 88 19.76 -29.19 6.46
N ASP A 89 18.85 -28.64 7.27
CA ASP A 89 17.93 -27.57 6.87
C ASP A 89 18.70 -26.31 6.46
N VAL A 90 19.70 -25.89 7.26
CA VAL A 90 20.59 -24.76 6.93
C VAL A 90 21.41 -25.03 5.66
N ARG A 91 21.91 -26.26 5.45
CA ARG A 91 22.63 -26.63 4.20
C ARG A 91 21.72 -26.57 2.98
N THR A 92 20.51 -27.11 3.08
CA THR A 92 19.49 -27.06 2.02
C THR A 92 19.10 -25.61 1.72
N LEU A 93 18.85 -24.80 2.75
CA LEU A 93 18.52 -23.38 2.60
C LEU A 93 19.64 -22.59 1.91
N LYS A 94 20.92 -22.86 2.25
CA LYS A 94 22.07 -22.28 1.57
C LYS A 94 22.07 -22.63 0.07
N ALA A 95 21.97 -23.92 -0.27
CA ALA A 95 21.98 -24.37 -1.67
C ALA A 95 20.80 -23.78 -2.48
N CYS A 96 19.61 -23.70 -1.88
CA CYS A 96 18.46 -23.03 -2.49
C CYS A 96 18.69 -21.53 -2.68
N ALA A 97 19.34 -20.84 -1.74
CA ALA A 97 19.67 -19.42 -1.85
C ALA A 97 20.72 -19.14 -2.93
N GLU A 98 21.74 -20.00 -3.06
CA GLU A 98 22.76 -19.91 -4.11
C GLU A 98 22.17 -20.17 -5.50
N SER A 99 21.31 -21.20 -5.65
CA SER A 99 20.59 -21.48 -6.90
C SER A 99 19.62 -20.35 -7.28
N LEU A 100 18.88 -19.79 -6.31
CA LEU A 100 18.02 -18.62 -6.52
C LEU A 100 18.82 -17.38 -6.94
N ARG A 101 20.00 -17.17 -6.35
CA ARG A 101 20.89 -16.07 -6.73
C ARG A 101 21.31 -16.20 -8.19
N GLN A 102 21.79 -17.37 -8.59
CA GLN A 102 22.24 -17.62 -9.96
C GLN A 102 21.09 -17.44 -10.96
N GLN A 103 19.97 -18.14 -10.77
CA GLN A 103 18.79 -18.02 -11.62
C GLN A 103 18.33 -16.56 -11.76
N PHE A 104 18.30 -15.78 -10.67
CA PHE A 104 17.91 -14.37 -10.77
C PHE A 104 18.96 -13.51 -11.49
N GLN A 105 20.26 -13.77 -11.30
CA GLN A 105 21.32 -13.09 -12.05
C GLN A 105 21.19 -13.36 -13.55
N ASP A 106 20.98 -14.61 -13.95
CA ASP A 106 20.85 -15.01 -15.35
C ASP A 106 19.63 -14.33 -16.02
N LEU A 107 18.47 -14.34 -15.36
CA LEU A 107 17.24 -13.69 -15.83
C LEU A 107 17.35 -12.17 -15.98
N SER A 108 18.14 -11.51 -15.13
CA SER A 108 18.16 -10.04 -14.99
C SER A 108 19.33 -9.35 -15.70
N GLY A 109 20.19 -10.12 -16.38
CA GLY A 109 21.43 -9.62 -16.96
C GLY A 109 22.45 -9.22 -15.88
N GLY A 110 22.60 -10.04 -14.84
CA GLY A 110 23.64 -9.93 -13.81
C GLY A 110 23.24 -9.31 -12.46
N LEU A 111 21.97 -8.94 -12.23
CA LEU A 111 21.56 -8.34 -10.95
C LEU A 111 21.53 -9.39 -9.84
N CYS A 112 22.35 -9.21 -8.80
CA CYS A 112 22.32 -10.10 -7.64
C CYS A 112 21.09 -9.78 -6.75
N ILE A 113 20.21 -10.77 -6.61
CA ILE A 113 18.96 -10.67 -5.82
C ILE A 113 19.21 -10.17 -4.38
N PHE A 114 20.36 -10.49 -3.77
CA PHE A 114 20.67 -10.12 -2.39
C PHE A 114 21.30 -8.73 -2.23
N SER A 115 22.01 -8.20 -3.23
CA SER A 115 22.61 -6.86 -3.14
C SER A 115 21.64 -5.74 -3.54
N CYS A 116 20.74 -5.99 -4.51
CA CYS A 116 19.78 -4.99 -4.97
C CYS A 116 18.71 -4.65 -3.92
N ALA A 117 18.15 -5.65 -3.21
CA ALA A 117 17.26 -5.45 -2.06
C ALA A 117 16.96 -6.74 -1.28
N LEU A 118 16.82 -6.65 0.05
CA LEU A 118 16.40 -7.74 0.95
C LEU A 118 14.94 -8.25 0.76
N THR A 119 14.27 -7.91 -0.35
CA THR A 119 12.85 -8.22 -0.59
C THR A 119 12.59 -8.42 -2.08
N ILE A 120 11.84 -9.45 -2.47
CA ILE A 120 11.52 -9.72 -3.89
C ILE A 120 10.88 -8.48 -4.56
N ALA A 121 9.89 -7.86 -3.91
CA ALA A 121 9.29 -6.59 -4.34
C ALA A 121 10.30 -5.43 -4.50
N GLY A 122 11.41 -5.47 -3.75
CA GLY A 122 12.51 -4.52 -3.89
C GLY A 122 13.38 -4.79 -5.11
N VAL A 123 13.74 -6.05 -5.34
CA VAL A 123 14.58 -6.45 -6.49
C VAL A 123 13.80 -6.28 -7.79
N CYS A 124 12.53 -6.69 -7.82
CA CYS A 124 11.63 -6.46 -8.95
C CYS A 124 11.49 -4.98 -9.31
N GLY A 125 11.29 -4.10 -8.32
CA GLY A 125 11.22 -2.66 -8.55
C GLY A 125 12.55 -2.01 -8.88
N TYR A 126 13.69 -2.64 -8.55
CA TYR A 126 15.01 -2.24 -9.00
C TYR A 126 15.25 -2.67 -10.46
N PHE A 127 14.96 -3.92 -10.80
CA PHE A 127 15.00 -4.45 -12.16
C PHE A 127 14.16 -3.61 -13.13
N TRP A 128 12.90 -3.30 -12.81
CA TRP A 128 12.05 -2.43 -13.64
C TRP A 128 12.71 -1.06 -13.90
N ARG A 129 13.16 -0.35 -12.84
CA ARG A 129 13.82 0.95 -12.99
C ARG A 129 15.15 0.91 -13.74
N CYS A 130 15.88 -0.21 -13.71
CA CYS A 130 17.20 -0.34 -14.32
C CYS A 130 17.19 -1.04 -15.70
N ARG A 131 16.04 -1.49 -16.19
CA ARG A 131 15.91 -2.26 -17.44
C ARG A 131 14.73 -1.86 -18.35
N MET A 132 13.69 -1.20 -17.83
CA MET A 132 12.39 -1.03 -18.51
C MET A 132 11.76 0.37 -18.35
N LEU A 133 12.11 1.11 -17.29
CA LEU A 133 11.75 2.52 -17.15
C LEU A 133 12.75 3.39 -17.92
N ARG A 134 12.28 4.41 -18.64
CA ARG A 134 13.17 5.37 -19.33
C ARG A 134 13.65 6.45 -18.36
N GLU A 135 14.74 7.12 -18.73
CA GLU A 135 15.24 8.29 -17.98
C GLU A 135 14.20 9.43 -18.00
N GLU A 136 14.07 10.15 -16.87
CA GLU A 136 13.09 11.22 -16.58
C GLU A 136 11.58 10.89 -16.74
N GLU A 137 11.21 9.70 -17.24
CA GLU A 137 9.83 9.30 -17.58
C GLU A 137 8.85 9.27 -16.39
N VAL A 138 9.32 9.06 -15.15
CA VAL A 138 8.45 9.08 -13.96
C VAL A 138 9.04 10.01 -12.91
N GLU A 139 8.31 11.10 -12.63
CA GLU A 139 8.67 12.06 -11.59
C GLU A 139 8.80 11.40 -10.20
N LEU A 140 9.84 11.82 -9.47
CA LEU A 140 9.93 11.62 -8.03
C LEU A 140 8.91 12.53 -7.34
N VAL A 141 7.76 11.96 -7.00
CA VAL A 141 6.70 12.64 -6.24
C VAL A 141 7.23 12.97 -4.84
N HIS A 142 7.69 14.20 -4.68
CA HIS A 142 8.07 14.77 -3.39
C HIS A 142 6.81 14.94 -2.53
N ARG A 143 6.99 14.95 -1.20
CA ARG A 143 5.96 15.46 -0.28
C ARG A 143 5.62 16.92 -0.64
N PRO A 144 4.40 17.41 -0.36
CA PRO A 144 4.04 18.81 -0.57
C PRO A 144 5.13 19.75 -0.07
N SER A 145 5.43 20.78 -0.86
CA SER A 145 6.69 21.52 -0.75
C SER A 145 6.88 22.21 0.60
N LYS A 146 8.08 22.75 0.84
CA LYS A 146 8.43 23.57 2.02
C LYS A 146 7.83 24.99 1.94
N ARG A 147 6.55 25.04 1.60
CA ARG A 147 5.59 26.15 1.52
C ARG A 147 4.15 25.68 1.82
N ALA A 148 3.93 24.39 2.14
CA ALA A 148 2.60 23.91 2.52
C ALA A 148 2.21 24.49 3.89
N SER A 149 1.23 25.39 3.90
CA SER A 149 0.69 25.95 5.14
C SER A 149 0.08 24.85 6.00
N SER A 150 0.40 24.86 7.30
CA SER A 150 -0.08 23.83 8.23
C SER A 150 -1.58 24.01 8.50
N VAL A 151 -2.26 22.96 8.99
CA VAL A 151 -3.68 23.07 9.41
C VAL A 151 -3.85 24.15 10.48
N LYS A 152 -2.84 24.36 11.34
CA LYS A 152 -2.84 25.45 12.34
C LYS A 152 -2.74 26.82 11.67
N ALA A 153 -1.86 26.98 10.68
CA ALA A 153 -1.75 28.21 9.90
C ALA A 153 -3.07 28.53 9.19
N GLN A 154 -3.66 27.56 8.48
CA GLN A 154 -4.92 27.76 7.76
C GLN A 154 -6.10 28.07 8.71
N ARG A 155 -6.12 27.50 9.92
CA ARG A 155 -7.09 27.87 10.98
C ARG A 155 -6.91 29.29 11.45
N TRP A 156 -5.67 29.70 11.71
CA TRP A 156 -5.37 31.06 12.16
C TRP A 156 -5.64 32.10 11.06
N LEU A 157 -5.28 31.83 9.80
CA LEU A 157 -5.62 32.72 8.68
C LEU A 157 -7.14 32.88 8.51
N ARG A 158 -7.92 31.79 8.67
CA ARG A 158 -9.39 31.88 8.67
C ARG A 158 -9.90 32.75 9.83
N MET A 159 -9.43 32.50 11.05
CA MET A 159 -9.76 33.30 12.23
C MET A 159 -9.43 34.79 12.03
N MET A 160 -8.31 35.11 11.38
CA MET A 160 -7.95 36.48 11.01
C MET A 160 -8.86 37.06 9.92
N ALA A 161 -9.30 36.27 8.93
CA ALA A 161 -10.28 36.72 7.94
C ALA A 161 -11.62 37.10 8.60
N ASP A 162 -12.10 36.25 9.52
CA ASP A 162 -13.34 36.43 10.27
C ASP A 162 -13.23 37.61 11.28
N GLU A 163 -12.08 37.81 11.94
CA GLU A 163 -11.82 38.95 12.85
C GLU A 163 -11.65 40.30 12.12
N ASP A 164 -10.84 40.36 11.06
CA ASP A 164 -10.55 41.60 10.32
C ASP A 164 -11.58 41.90 9.21
N ASN A 165 -12.53 40.99 8.97
CA ASN A 165 -13.54 41.06 7.89
C ASN A 165 -12.91 41.06 6.47
N VAL A 166 -11.84 40.28 6.27
CA VAL A 166 -11.17 40.13 4.96
C VAL A 166 -12.01 39.24 4.04
N ILE A 167 -12.59 39.84 2.98
CA ILE A 167 -13.52 39.17 2.06
C ILE A 167 -12.79 38.11 1.21
N GLU A 168 -11.59 38.41 0.73
CA GLU A 168 -10.75 37.49 -0.05
C GLU A 168 -9.29 37.61 0.43
N MET A 169 -8.87 36.71 1.33
CA MET A 169 -7.48 36.65 1.76
C MET A 169 -6.66 35.87 0.72
N GLU A 170 -5.80 36.58 -0.01
CA GLU A 170 -4.87 35.97 -0.94
C GLU A 170 -3.80 35.15 -0.20
N THR A 171 -3.27 34.11 -0.86
CA THR A 171 -2.18 33.29 -0.34
C THR A 171 -1.11 33.08 -1.41
N GLU A 172 0.13 32.84 -1.01
CA GLU A 172 1.31 32.78 -1.91
C GLU A 172 1.58 34.10 -2.67
N VAL A 173 1.18 35.25 -2.10
CA VAL A 173 1.51 36.59 -2.63
C VAL A 173 2.99 36.91 -2.41
N HIS A 174 3.63 37.52 -3.41
CA HIS A 174 5.06 37.82 -3.39
C HIS A 174 5.35 39.27 -3.01
N ILE A 175 5.79 39.49 -1.77
CA ILE A 175 6.10 40.81 -1.22
C ILE A 175 7.61 40.94 -1.01
N GLY A 176 8.22 41.89 -1.71
CA GLY A 176 9.67 42.12 -1.71
C GLY A 176 10.45 40.95 -2.31
N SER A 177 10.86 40.01 -1.46
CA SER A 177 11.56 38.77 -1.83
C SER A 177 10.95 37.51 -1.18
N TYR A 178 9.74 37.63 -0.61
CA TYR A 178 9.12 36.63 0.23
C TYR A 178 7.72 36.26 -0.26
N TYR A 179 7.34 34.99 -0.07
CA TYR A 179 5.98 34.50 -0.28
C TYR A 179 5.27 34.43 1.07
N VAL A 180 4.26 35.26 1.29
CA VAL A 180 3.54 35.38 2.58
C VAL A 180 2.46 34.29 2.74
N ASP A 181 2.13 33.95 3.99
CA ASP A 181 1.14 32.89 4.27
C ASP A 181 -0.28 33.35 3.95
N GLY A 182 -0.62 34.61 4.28
CA GLY A 182 -1.84 35.29 3.86
C GLY A 182 -1.62 36.79 3.61
N PHE A 183 -2.43 37.39 2.75
CA PHE A 183 -2.41 38.80 2.41
C PHE A 183 -3.83 39.33 2.22
N ASP A 184 -4.12 40.48 2.82
CA ASP A 184 -5.25 41.34 2.47
C ASP A 184 -4.74 42.55 1.67
N ASN A 185 -5.20 42.65 0.42
CA ASN A 185 -4.84 43.74 -0.48
C ASN A 185 -5.44 45.08 -0.04
N ASP A 186 -6.66 45.08 0.51
CA ASP A 186 -7.43 46.32 0.76
C ASP A 186 -6.89 47.10 1.96
N THR A 187 -6.45 46.42 3.03
CA THR A 187 -5.71 47.07 4.13
C THR A 187 -4.19 47.00 4.00
N SER A 188 -3.68 46.31 2.96
CA SER A 188 -2.25 45.98 2.79
C SER A 188 -1.65 45.29 4.03
N THR A 189 -2.39 44.32 4.57
CA THR A 189 -2.00 43.55 5.77
C THR A 189 -1.51 42.17 5.37
N VAL A 190 -0.32 41.82 5.88
CA VAL A 190 0.32 40.51 5.75
C VAL A 190 0.07 39.70 7.01
N TYR A 191 -0.22 38.42 6.82
CA TYR A 191 -0.45 37.44 7.88
C TYR A 191 0.61 36.33 7.77
N GLU A 192 1.36 36.07 8.86
CA GLU A 192 2.45 35.09 8.89
C GLU A 192 2.32 34.11 10.07
N PHE A 193 2.40 32.80 9.81
CA PHE A 193 2.28 31.77 10.85
C PHE A 193 3.61 31.08 11.15
N TYR A 194 4.23 31.43 12.27
CA TYR A 194 5.54 30.94 12.63
C TYR A 194 5.48 29.56 13.34
N GLY A 195 5.42 28.51 12.50
CA GLY A 195 5.71 27.13 12.90
C GLY A 195 7.01 27.06 13.70
N CYS A 196 6.94 26.75 15.00
CA CYS A 196 8.02 27.04 15.95
C CYS A 196 9.32 26.31 15.59
N LEU A 197 9.19 25.09 15.08
CA LEU A 197 10.29 24.22 14.69
C LEU A 197 10.88 24.56 13.30
N HIS A 198 10.11 25.21 12.42
CA HIS A 198 10.59 25.68 11.12
C HIS A 198 11.27 27.05 11.19
N HIS A 199 10.80 27.89 12.12
CA HIS A 199 11.20 29.31 12.24
C HIS A 199 12.15 29.59 13.41
N GLY A 200 12.45 28.60 14.26
CA GLY A 200 13.50 28.70 15.29
C GLY A 200 13.06 29.31 16.62
N HIS A 201 11.82 29.08 17.07
CA HIS A 201 11.29 29.71 18.28
C HIS A 201 12.14 29.40 19.51
N ASP A 202 12.58 30.43 20.22
CA ASP A 202 13.54 30.37 21.32
C ASP A 202 12.99 29.65 22.57
N THR A 203 11.68 29.73 22.81
CA THR A 203 11.02 29.00 23.93
C THR A 203 11.01 27.47 23.76
N HIS A 204 11.24 26.97 22.54
CA HIS A 204 11.04 25.55 22.18
C HIS A 204 12.19 24.92 21.40
N THR A 205 13.18 25.69 20.99
CA THR A 205 14.32 25.21 20.21
C THR A 205 15.61 25.85 20.75
N ARG A 206 16.70 25.08 20.85
CA ARG A 206 17.98 25.62 21.32
C ARG A 206 18.70 26.31 20.17
N PRO A 207 19.27 27.52 20.34
CA PRO A 207 19.89 28.26 19.24
C PRO A 207 20.95 27.47 18.47
N GLU A 208 21.67 26.58 19.15
CA GLU A 208 22.80 25.78 18.62
C GLU A 208 22.33 24.51 17.86
N THR A 209 21.07 24.10 18.01
CA THR A 209 20.53 22.96 17.26
C THR A 209 20.52 23.29 15.76
N VAL A 210 20.91 22.34 14.91
CA VAL A 210 20.94 22.53 13.45
C VAL A 210 19.71 21.90 12.79
N HIS A 211 18.92 22.70 12.09
CA HIS A 211 17.71 22.25 11.40
C HIS A 211 18.07 21.30 10.23
N PRO A 212 17.73 19.99 10.27
CA PRO A 212 18.31 18.99 9.37
C PRO A 212 18.05 19.22 7.88
N TRP A 213 16.89 19.79 7.51
CA TRP A 213 16.51 20.09 6.12
C TRP A 213 17.01 21.47 5.62
N LEU A 214 17.53 22.34 6.50
CA LEU A 214 18.04 23.68 6.13
C LEU A 214 19.56 23.82 6.32
N LYS A 215 20.17 22.98 7.16
CA LYS A 215 21.59 23.04 7.55
C LYS A 215 21.99 24.40 8.19
N GLN A 216 21.02 25.11 8.76
CA GLN A 216 21.20 26.35 9.53
C GLN A 216 20.91 26.09 11.02
N SER A 217 21.46 26.89 11.93
CA SER A 217 21.13 26.78 13.35
C SER A 217 19.73 27.35 13.63
N MET A 218 19.06 26.90 14.70
CA MET A 218 17.74 27.45 15.05
C MET A 218 17.82 28.95 15.38
N GLY A 219 18.93 29.40 15.95
CA GLY A 219 19.21 30.83 16.18
C GLY A 219 19.41 31.62 14.87
N ASP A 220 19.84 30.99 13.78
CA ASP A 220 19.84 31.62 12.45
C ASP A 220 18.43 31.70 11.88
N LEU A 221 17.62 30.67 12.06
CA LEU A 221 16.23 30.64 11.58
C LEU A 221 15.37 31.68 12.30
N PHE A 222 15.52 31.82 13.62
CA PHE A 222 14.87 32.89 14.39
C PHE A 222 15.25 34.27 13.85
N ARG A 223 16.55 34.54 13.75
CA ARG A 223 17.06 35.82 13.24
C ARG A 223 16.63 36.09 11.80
N ARG A 224 16.52 35.06 10.95
CA ARG A 224 16.04 35.18 9.56
C ARG A 224 14.54 35.47 9.49
N THR A 225 13.73 34.83 10.33
CA THR A 225 12.27 35.05 10.42
C THR A 225 11.98 36.47 10.91
N MET A 226 12.60 36.87 12.02
CA MET A 226 12.48 38.22 12.56
C MET A 226 13.16 39.29 11.68
N ALA A 227 14.03 38.94 10.74
CA ALA A 227 14.53 39.86 9.71
C ALA A 227 13.55 40.00 8.54
N ARG A 228 12.94 38.90 8.08
CA ARG A 228 11.87 38.88 7.07
C ARG A 228 10.71 39.79 7.47
N GLU A 229 10.17 39.59 8.68
CA GLU A 229 9.04 40.36 9.20
C GLU A 229 9.34 41.87 9.17
N ARG A 230 10.50 42.28 9.71
CA ARG A 230 10.95 43.68 9.68
C ARG A 230 11.15 44.24 8.27
N GLN A 231 11.56 43.43 7.29
CA GLN A 231 11.66 43.88 5.89
C GLN A 231 10.28 44.10 5.26
N ILE A 232 9.29 43.24 5.55
CA ILE A 232 7.91 43.41 5.08
C ILE A 232 7.31 44.71 5.67
N ILE A 233 7.53 44.97 6.96
CA ILE A 233 7.15 46.23 7.62
C ILE A 233 7.87 47.44 6.99
N GLN A 234 9.17 47.33 6.69
CA GLN A 234 9.95 48.38 6.02
C GLN A 234 9.50 48.68 4.58
N LEU A 235 8.82 47.73 3.92
CA LEU A 235 8.19 47.93 2.60
C LEU A 235 6.81 48.62 2.70
N GLY A 236 6.36 48.99 3.91
CA GLY A 236 5.13 49.75 4.15
C GLY A 236 3.90 48.90 4.50
N TYR A 237 4.03 47.58 4.52
CA TYR A 237 2.94 46.66 4.85
C TYR A 237 2.70 46.56 6.35
N ARG A 238 1.44 46.37 6.74
CA ARG A 238 1.11 45.93 8.10
C ARG A 238 1.43 44.44 8.21
N VAL A 239 1.91 43.98 9.35
CA VAL A 239 2.10 42.55 9.61
C VAL A 239 1.40 42.16 10.90
N LYS A 240 0.56 41.12 10.81
CA LYS A 240 0.16 40.30 11.96
C LYS A 240 0.91 38.97 11.87
N SER A 241 1.45 38.51 13.00
CA SER A 241 2.13 37.22 13.08
C SER A 241 1.76 36.50 14.37
N ILE A 242 1.86 35.17 14.37
CA ILE A 242 1.66 34.34 15.56
C ILE A 242 2.64 33.16 15.55
N TRP A 243 3.16 32.77 16.71
CA TRP A 243 3.91 31.53 16.83
C TRP A 243 2.98 30.34 17.05
N GLU A 244 3.36 29.19 16.51
CA GLU A 244 2.57 27.96 16.62
C GLU A 244 2.22 27.58 18.07
N CYS A 245 3.15 27.82 19.01
CA CYS A 245 2.92 27.55 20.42
C CYS A 245 1.99 28.56 21.12
N GLU A 246 1.76 29.72 20.52
CA GLU A 246 0.79 30.73 20.98
C GLU A 246 -0.59 30.36 20.48
N PHE A 247 -0.71 29.97 19.20
CA PHE A 247 -1.93 29.38 18.66
C PHE A 247 -2.34 28.08 19.40
N ASP A 248 -1.39 27.20 19.69
CA ASP A 248 -1.61 25.99 20.52
C ASP A 248 -1.93 26.30 21.99
N ARG A 249 -1.73 27.53 22.47
CA ARG A 249 -2.20 28.01 23.78
C ARG A 249 -3.62 28.57 23.65
N LEU A 250 -3.89 29.41 22.65
CA LEU A 250 -5.21 29.95 22.34
C LEU A 250 -6.25 28.83 22.15
N MET A 251 -5.93 27.81 21.34
CA MET A 251 -6.75 26.62 21.09
C MET A 251 -6.92 25.68 22.30
N LYS A 252 -6.24 25.95 23.42
CA LYS A 252 -6.42 25.25 24.71
C LYS A 252 -7.20 26.10 25.73
N SER A 253 -7.07 27.43 25.68
CA SER A 253 -7.82 28.34 26.55
C SER A 253 -9.24 28.59 26.06
N ASP A 254 -9.46 28.70 24.75
CA ASP A 254 -10.78 28.96 24.18
C ASP A 254 -11.40 27.68 23.58
N ALA A 255 -12.38 27.13 24.31
CA ALA A 255 -13.17 25.97 23.88
C ALA A 255 -14.40 26.34 23.02
N GLY A 256 -14.70 27.63 22.82
CA GLY A 256 -15.68 28.13 21.85
C GLY A 256 -15.05 28.21 20.46
N LEU A 257 -14.08 29.11 20.30
CA LEU A 257 -13.26 29.31 19.09
C LEU A 257 -12.70 27.99 18.55
N ARG A 258 -12.23 27.11 19.44
CA ARG A 258 -11.76 25.79 19.02
C ARG A 258 -12.87 24.96 18.35
N ARG A 259 -14.10 24.94 18.87
CA ARG A 259 -15.20 24.16 18.27
C ARG A 259 -15.60 24.74 16.92
N GLU A 260 -15.57 26.06 16.79
CA GLU A 260 -15.80 26.77 15.54
C GLU A 260 -14.76 26.41 14.48
N LEU A 261 -13.46 26.55 14.79
CA LEU A 261 -12.34 26.18 13.91
C LEU A 261 -12.15 24.65 13.74
N ASP A 262 -12.73 23.82 14.62
CA ASP A 262 -12.85 22.36 14.45
C ASP A 262 -14.05 21.98 13.56
N SER A 263 -15.10 22.82 13.47
CA SER A 263 -16.25 22.64 12.56
C SER A 263 -16.01 23.19 11.15
N ALA A 264 -15.13 24.20 11.02
CA ALA A 264 -14.75 24.78 9.74
C ALA A 264 -14.07 23.76 8.82
N VAL A 265 -14.66 23.49 7.65
CA VAL A 265 -14.04 22.67 6.60
C VAL A 265 -12.84 23.42 6.02
N ILE A 266 -11.65 23.07 6.49
CA ILE A 266 -10.39 23.67 6.05
C ILE A 266 -9.70 22.73 5.07
N VAL A 267 -9.68 23.14 3.80
CA VAL A 267 -9.16 22.33 2.71
C VAL A 267 -7.69 22.63 2.48
N THR A 268 -6.85 21.77 3.04
CA THR A 268 -5.38 21.77 2.87
C THR A 268 -4.94 21.61 1.40
N ARG A 269 -3.63 21.65 1.14
CA ARG A 269 -3.02 21.14 -0.11
C ARG A 269 -3.46 19.71 -0.45
N LEU A 270 -3.24 19.26 -1.69
CA LEU A 270 -3.47 17.86 -2.07
C LEU A 270 -2.38 16.98 -1.44
N GLU A 271 -2.77 16.01 -0.61
CA GLU A 271 -1.87 14.92 -0.18
C GLU A 271 -2.01 13.75 -1.18
N PRO A 272 -0.97 13.42 -1.98
CA PRO A 272 -1.12 12.38 -3.01
C PRO A 272 -1.52 11.01 -2.46
N ARG A 273 -1.18 10.73 -1.20
CA ARG A 273 -1.50 9.47 -0.51
C ARG A 273 -2.96 9.37 -0.05
N ALA A 274 -3.72 10.47 -0.01
CA ALA A 274 -5.17 10.42 0.20
C ALA A 274 -5.85 9.60 -0.91
N SER A 275 -5.41 9.75 -2.17
CA SER A 275 -5.91 9.01 -3.34
C SER A 275 -5.60 7.50 -3.35
N LEU A 276 -4.69 7.04 -2.50
CA LEU A 276 -4.32 5.63 -2.44
C LEU A 276 -5.35 4.83 -1.62
N TYR A 277 -6.38 4.32 -2.28
CA TYR A 277 -7.38 3.41 -1.69
C TYR A 277 -7.07 1.92 -2.01
N GLY A 278 -7.75 1.00 -1.32
CA GLY A 278 -7.61 -0.45 -1.53
C GLY A 278 -8.54 -1.00 -2.64
N GLY A 279 -8.69 -2.33 -2.71
CA GLY A 279 -9.71 -2.96 -3.56
C GLY A 279 -11.13 -2.79 -3.02
N ARG A 280 -12.14 -2.96 -3.87
CA ARG A 280 -13.57 -2.98 -3.46
C ARG A 280 -13.85 -4.25 -2.66
N VAL A 281 -14.44 -4.14 -1.46
CA VAL A 281 -14.83 -5.31 -0.65
C VAL A 281 -16.13 -5.03 0.11
N ASN A 282 -17.25 -5.63 -0.32
CA ASN A 282 -18.58 -5.53 0.29
C ASN A 282 -19.44 -6.76 -0.07
N GLY A 283 -20.56 -6.92 0.63
CA GLY A 283 -21.61 -7.91 0.39
C GLY A 283 -22.94 -7.19 0.21
N THR A 284 -23.51 -7.28 -0.98
CA THR A 284 -24.80 -6.70 -1.38
C THR A 284 -25.98 -7.54 -0.93
N VAL A 285 -25.77 -8.84 -0.68
CA VAL A 285 -26.73 -9.75 -0.03
C VAL A 285 -25.96 -10.64 0.95
N LEU A 286 -26.43 -10.74 2.20
CA LEU A 286 -25.71 -11.42 3.28
C LEU A 286 -26.10 -12.89 3.45
N HIS A 287 -27.26 -13.31 2.96
CA HIS A 287 -27.67 -14.71 2.86
C HIS A 287 -28.50 -14.92 1.59
N HIS A 288 -28.16 -15.94 0.80
CA HIS A 288 -28.97 -16.38 -0.33
C HIS A 288 -28.99 -17.90 -0.39
N ARG A 289 -30.17 -18.47 -0.66
CA ARG A 289 -30.38 -19.88 -0.97
C ARG A 289 -30.99 -19.95 -2.36
N CYS A 290 -30.38 -20.71 -3.26
CA CYS A 290 -30.89 -20.88 -4.61
C CYS A 290 -32.33 -21.41 -4.59
N ARG A 291 -33.18 -20.80 -5.41
CA ARG A 291 -34.47 -21.34 -5.82
C ARG A 291 -34.27 -22.41 -6.91
N ALA A 292 -35.36 -23.07 -7.31
CA ALA A 292 -35.32 -23.87 -8.54
C ALA A 292 -34.96 -22.96 -9.73
N GLY A 293 -34.03 -23.38 -10.59
CA GLY A 293 -33.52 -22.58 -11.70
C GLY A 293 -32.43 -21.57 -11.34
N GLU A 294 -32.03 -21.43 -10.07
CA GLU A 294 -30.94 -20.52 -9.67
C GLU A 294 -29.62 -21.27 -9.40
N GLU A 295 -28.53 -20.80 -10.01
CA GLU A 295 -27.15 -21.15 -9.64
C GLU A 295 -26.42 -19.94 -9.05
N ILE A 296 -25.57 -20.12 -8.04
CA ILE A 296 -24.59 -19.09 -7.63
C ILE A 296 -23.23 -19.44 -8.21
N HIS A 297 -22.66 -18.50 -8.96
CA HIS A 297 -21.30 -18.60 -9.50
C HIS A 297 -20.31 -17.77 -8.68
N TYR A 298 -19.08 -18.27 -8.56
CA TYR A 298 -17.94 -17.54 -8.00
C TYR A 298 -16.85 -17.42 -9.08
N ARG A 299 -16.54 -16.19 -9.47
CA ARG A 299 -15.49 -15.85 -10.44
C ARG A 299 -14.38 -14.98 -9.84
N ASP A 300 -13.16 -15.14 -10.36
CA ASP A 300 -11.95 -14.39 -9.97
C ASP A 300 -11.22 -13.89 -11.23
N VAL A 301 -10.68 -12.66 -11.21
CA VAL A 301 -9.97 -12.07 -12.35
C VAL A 301 -8.53 -12.59 -12.40
N ILE A 302 -8.15 -13.17 -13.54
CA ILE A 302 -6.80 -13.69 -13.79
C ILE A 302 -5.78 -12.55 -13.77
N SER A 303 -5.25 -12.28 -12.56
CA SER A 303 -4.17 -11.30 -12.33
C SER A 303 -4.59 -9.84 -12.57
N GLU A 304 -5.70 -9.42 -11.98
CA GLU A 304 -6.20 -8.03 -11.91
C GLU A 304 -5.08 -6.95 -11.95
N TYR A 305 -4.22 -6.90 -10.93
CA TYR A 305 -3.14 -5.90 -10.86
C TYR A 305 -2.14 -5.95 -12.04
N PRO A 306 -1.53 -7.10 -12.40
CA PRO A 306 -0.77 -7.25 -13.65
C PRO A 306 -1.51 -6.79 -14.92
N PHE A 307 -2.78 -7.14 -15.06
CA PHE A 307 -3.59 -6.77 -16.22
C PHE A 307 -3.73 -5.25 -16.35
N VAL A 308 -4.11 -4.54 -15.28
CA VAL A 308 -4.27 -3.08 -15.36
C VAL A 308 -2.94 -2.33 -15.47
N ASN A 309 -1.83 -2.91 -14.99
CA ASN A 309 -0.49 -2.34 -15.17
C ASN A 309 0.07 -2.54 -16.58
N LYS A 310 -0.38 -3.60 -17.26
CA LYS A 310 -0.09 -3.88 -18.67
C LYS A 310 -0.95 -3.06 -19.63
N THR A 311 -2.22 -2.85 -19.34
CA THR A 311 -3.20 -2.35 -20.32
C THR A 311 -3.69 -0.91 -20.16
N LYS A 312 -3.49 -0.26 -19.00
CA LYS A 312 -4.09 1.06 -18.73
C LYS A 312 -3.09 2.22 -18.86
N ARG A 313 -3.66 3.43 -18.92
CA ARG A 313 -2.96 4.73 -19.01
C ARG A 313 -2.49 5.19 -17.63
N TYR A 314 -1.22 5.60 -17.51
CA TYR A 314 -0.62 6.12 -16.29
C TYR A 314 0.00 7.52 -16.53
N PRO A 315 0.05 8.39 -15.50
CA PRO A 315 0.78 9.65 -15.59
C PRO A 315 2.29 9.40 -15.69
N VAL A 316 2.94 10.18 -16.56
CA VAL A 316 4.39 10.23 -16.78
C VAL A 316 4.83 11.69 -16.92
N GLY A 317 6.13 11.93 -16.97
CA GLY A 317 6.67 13.29 -16.91
C GLY A 317 6.36 13.96 -15.57
N LYS A 318 6.24 15.29 -15.59
CA LYS A 318 6.09 16.13 -14.40
C LYS A 318 4.67 16.71 -14.26
N HIS A 319 4.12 16.72 -13.04
CA HIS A 319 2.85 17.40 -12.79
C HIS A 319 2.95 18.93 -12.73
N THR A 320 1.87 19.58 -13.11
CA THR A 320 1.54 20.97 -12.78
C THR A 320 0.50 20.98 -11.66
N VAL A 321 0.73 21.80 -10.62
CA VAL A 321 -0.25 22.03 -9.56
C VAL A 321 -1.15 23.20 -9.97
N ILE A 322 -2.46 22.97 -10.02
CA ILE A 322 -3.48 23.95 -10.41
C ILE A 322 -4.40 24.20 -9.22
N THR A 323 -4.57 25.46 -8.83
CA THR A 323 -5.17 25.87 -7.53
C THR A 323 -6.27 26.91 -7.66
N ARG A 324 -6.42 27.48 -8.87
CA ARG A 324 -7.35 28.55 -9.25
C ARG A 324 -7.55 28.48 -10.76
N ASN A 325 -8.55 29.18 -11.28
CA ASN A 325 -8.92 29.21 -12.70
C ASN A 325 -9.13 27.79 -13.27
N PHE A 326 -9.90 26.98 -12.54
CA PHE A 326 -10.29 25.65 -12.99
C PHE A 326 -11.21 25.76 -14.21
N VAL A 327 -11.10 24.82 -15.16
CA VAL A 327 -12.08 24.68 -16.25
C VAL A 327 -13.32 23.91 -15.75
N ASP A 328 -14.49 24.22 -16.33
CA ASP A 328 -15.77 23.61 -15.94
C ASP A 328 -15.76 22.08 -16.13
N ASP A 329 -15.17 21.59 -17.23
CA ASP A 329 -14.97 20.16 -17.46
C ASP A 329 -13.73 19.65 -16.72
N VAL A 330 -13.98 19.24 -15.48
CA VAL A 330 -12.99 18.61 -14.60
C VAL A 330 -12.35 17.34 -15.21
N THR A 331 -12.96 16.69 -16.21
CA THR A 331 -12.38 15.51 -16.87
C THR A 331 -11.20 15.84 -17.80
N ALA A 332 -11.01 17.12 -18.14
CA ALA A 332 -9.79 17.60 -18.81
C ALA A 332 -8.51 17.40 -17.96
N TYR A 333 -8.63 17.29 -16.64
CA TYR A 333 -7.49 17.08 -15.74
C TYR A 333 -7.12 15.62 -15.59
N PHE A 334 -6.14 15.15 -16.37
CA PHE A 334 -5.51 13.86 -16.13
C PHE A 334 -4.53 13.95 -14.95
N GLY A 335 -4.70 13.10 -13.91
CA GLY A 335 -3.83 13.10 -12.72
C GLY A 335 -4.54 12.81 -11.39
N LEU A 336 -4.21 13.57 -10.32
CA LEU A 336 -4.91 13.54 -9.03
C LEU A 336 -5.74 14.81 -8.81
N LEU A 337 -6.98 14.64 -8.36
CA LEU A 337 -7.98 15.71 -8.26
C LEU A 337 -8.50 15.82 -6.83
N LYS A 338 -8.38 16.99 -6.19
CA LYS A 338 -9.00 17.32 -4.89
C LYS A 338 -10.26 18.15 -5.12
N ILE A 339 -11.41 17.53 -4.89
CA ILE A 339 -12.75 18.04 -5.22
C ILE A 339 -13.76 17.74 -4.12
N LYS A 340 -14.82 18.55 -4.04
CA LYS A 340 -16.09 18.22 -3.38
C LYS A 340 -17.05 17.74 -4.46
N ILE A 341 -17.51 16.50 -4.36
CA ILE A 341 -18.31 15.84 -5.40
C ILE A 341 -19.54 15.16 -4.81
N LEU A 342 -20.68 15.40 -5.44
CA LEU A 342 -22.01 14.97 -5.02
C LEU A 342 -22.41 13.69 -5.76
N PRO A 343 -22.62 12.57 -5.05
CA PRO A 343 -23.15 11.35 -5.65
C PRO A 343 -24.64 11.47 -5.99
N PRO A 344 -25.16 10.71 -6.98
CA PRO A 344 -26.60 10.47 -7.11
C PRO A 344 -27.14 9.61 -5.95
N ARG A 345 -28.45 9.37 -5.88
CA ARG A 345 -29.10 8.63 -4.77
C ARG A 345 -29.44 7.15 -5.06
N ASP A 346 -29.28 6.70 -6.30
CA ASP A 346 -29.85 5.45 -6.84
C ASP A 346 -28.83 4.34 -7.19
N LEU A 347 -27.53 4.63 -7.11
CA LEU A 347 -26.46 3.70 -7.48
C LEU A 347 -26.29 2.53 -6.50
N TRP A 348 -26.71 1.33 -6.91
CA TRP A 348 -26.54 0.09 -6.14
C TRP A 348 -25.07 -0.22 -5.79
N ILE A 349 -24.16 0.07 -6.74
CA ILE A 349 -22.71 -0.06 -6.64
C ILE A 349 -22.06 1.32 -6.91
N PRO A 350 -21.79 2.13 -5.87
CA PRO A 350 -21.20 3.46 -6.04
C PRO A 350 -19.77 3.43 -6.57
N VAL A 351 -19.41 4.44 -7.37
CA VAL A 351 -18.10 4.51 -8.03
C VAL A 351 -16.99 4.85 -7.05
N LEU A 352 -17.08 6.01 -6.38
CA LEU A 352 -15.94 6.57 -5.66
C LEU A 352 -15.66 5.89 -4.31
N PRO A 353 -14.38 5.57 -4.00
CA PRO A 353 -13.98 5.13 -2.67
C PRO A 353 -13.99 6.30 -1.68
N TYR A 354 -14.46 6.05 -0.46
CA TYR A 354 -14.38 6.99 0.65
C TYR A 354 -13.70 6.33 1.87
N ARG A 355 -13.08 7.14 2.74
CA ARG A 355 -12.32 6.64 3.89
C ARG A 355 -12.80 7.32 5.17
N THR A 356 -13.58 6.56 5.92
CA THR A 356 -14.00 6.88 7.28
C THR A 356 -13.00 6.21 8.24
N SER A 357 -13.45 5.60 9.33
CA SER A 357 -12.66 4.58 10.06
C SER A 357 -12.28 3.36 9.19
N LYS A 358 -12.95 3.16 8.05
CA LYS A 358 -12.72 2.07 7.07
C LYS A 358 -12.90 2.54 5.62
N LEU A 359 -12.57 1.66 4.67
CA LEU A 359 -12.83 1.86 3.24
C LEU A 359 -14.28 1.49 2.90
N THR A 360 -15.08 2.50 2.54
CA THR A 360 -16.48 2.40 2.11
C THR A 360 -16.63 2.92 0.67
N PHE A 361 -17.83 2.74 0.10
CA PHE A 361 -18.23 3.29 -1.20
C PHE A 361 -19.65 3.86 -1.03
N PRO A 362 -19.80 5.09 -0.50
CA PRO A 362 -21.08 5.65 -0.10
C PRO A 362 -21.65 6.65 -1.13
N LEU A 363 -22.88 7.10 -0.87
CA LEU A 363 -23.59 8.17 -1.58
C LEU A 363 -23.92 9.37 -0.66
N CYS A 364 -23.36 9.39 0.57
CA CYS A 364 -23.54 10.41 1.61
C CYS A 364 -22.49 10.25 2.73
N LEU A 365 -22.21 11.33 3.47
CA LEU A 365 -21.43 11.34 4.72
C LEU A 365 -22.08 10.58 5.91
N CYS A 366 -23.29 10.03 5.76
CA CYS A 366 -23.86 8.99 6.65
C CYS A 366 -22.90 7.84 6.98
N ALA A 367 -21.88 7.61 6.14
CA ALA A 367 -20.84 6.60 6.34
C ALA A 367 -19.85 6.91 7.49
N ASP A 368 -19.74 8.18 7.93
CA ASP A 368 -18.88 8.57 9.06
C ASP A 368 -19.56 8.35 10.41
N THR A 369 -20.89 8.39 10.44
CA THR A 369 -21.73 8.13 11.62
C THR A 369 -22.27 6.69 11.69
N ASP A 370 -21.93 5.85 10.70
CA ASP A 370 -22.48 4.49 10.52
C ASP A 370 -24.02 4.44 10.53
N GLN A 371 -24.67 5.47 9.99
CA GLN A 371 -26.11 5.65 10.05
C GLN A 371 -26.86 4.52 9.32
N CYS A 372 -27.65 3.75 10.08
CA CYS A 372 -28.48 2.64 9.58
C CYS A 372 -29.94 3.02 9.28
N THR A 373 -30.34 4.29 9.44
CA THR A 373 -31.67 4.80 9.10
C THR A 373 -31.68 5.46 7.71
N PRO A 374 -32.85 5.61 7.05
CA PRO A 374 -32.95 6.30 5.76
C PRO A 374 -32.34 7.70 5.80
N CYS A 375 -31.47 8.01 4.85
CA CYS A 375 -30.74 9.27 4.78
C CYS A 375 -31.69 10.46 4.56
N GLN A 376 -31.67 11.43 5.49
CA GLN A 376 -32.42 12.69 5.38
C GLN A 376 -31.57 13.88 4.93
N HIS A 377 -30.26 13.69 4.73
CA HIS A 377 -29.34 14.76 4.39
C HIS A 377 -29.63 15.37 3.01
N ASP A 378 -29.39 16.67 2.91
CA ASP A 378 -29.50 17.43 1.66
C ASP A 378 -28.31 17.17 0.70
N ASP A 379 -28.28 17.86 -0.44
CA ASP A 379 -27.25 17.64 -1.45
C ASP A 379 -25.87 18.24 -1.09
N GLU A 380 -25.79 19.18 -0.14
CA GLU A 380 -24.55 19.81 0.34
C GLU A 380 -23.92 19.03 1.51
N GLU A 381 -24.77 18.47 2.39
CA GLU A 381 -24.44 17.51 3.45
C GLU A 381 -24.04 16.12 2.92
N ARG A 382 -24.57 15.72 1.76
CA ARG A 382 -24.25 14.43 1.11
C ARG A 382 -22.92 14.42 0.37
N ALA A 383 -22.42 15.58 -0.03
CA ALA A 383 -21.29 15.67 -0.95
C ALA A 383 -19.95 15.26 -0.30
N LEU A 384 -19.19 14.43 -1.02
CA LEU A 384 -17.95 13.84 -0.54
C LEU A 384 -16.78 14.77 -0.87
N LEU A 385 -15.99 15.17 0.15
CA LEU A 385 -14.70 15.81 -0.02
C LEU A 385 -13.58 14.75 -0.03
N GLY A 386 -12.71 14.76 -1.04
CA GLY A 386 -11.64 13.77 -1.15
C GLY A 386 -10.59 14.09 -2.20
N VAL A 387 -9.69 13.13 -2.42
CA VAL A 387 -8.69 13.16 -3.50
C VAL A 387 -8.79 11.86 -4.28
N TRP A 388 -9.02 11.92 -5.59
CA TRP A 388 -9.19 10.74 -6.45
C TRP A 388 -8.27 10.81 -7.68
N CYS A 389 -8.00 9.65 -8.28
CA CYS A 389 -7.33 9.58 -9.58
C CYS A 389 -8.35 9.91 -10.68
N SER A 390 -7.94 10.62 -11.73
CA SER A 390 -8.86 11.04 -12.81
C SER A 390 -9.72 9.91 -13.38
N PRO A 391 -9.25 8.65 -13.59
CA PRO A 391 -10.10 7.58 -14.15
C PRO A 391 -11.30 7.20 -13.26
N GLU A 392 -11.21 7.42 -11.95
CA GLU A 392 -12.36 7.20 -11.05
C GLU A 392 -13.33 8.38 -11.06
N VAL A 393 -12.84 9.60 -11.34
CA VAL A 393 -13.66 10.81 -11.52
C VAL A 393 -14.37 10.76 -12.88
N GLU A 394 -13.65 10.41 -13.95
CA GLU A 394 -14.17 10.10 -15.29
C GLU A 394 -15.36 9.11 -15.19
N LYS A 395 -15.18 7.97 -14.49
CA LYS A 395 -16.25 7.00 -14.27
C LYS A 395 -17.36 7.48 -13.32
N ALA A 396 -17.09 8.43 -12.44
CA ALA A 396 -18.12 9.03 -11.58
C ALA A 396 -19.05 9.94 -12.40
N PHE A 397 -18.51 10.71 -13.34
CA PHE A 397 -19.32 11.50 -14.28
C PHE A 397 -20.20 10.60 -15.18
N GLU A 398 -19.67 9.48 -15.72
CA GLU A 398 -20.48 8.46 -16.43
C GLU A 398 -21.68 7.94 -15.59
N ARG A 399 -21.56 8.00 -14.27
CA ARG A 399 -22.56 7.51 -13.30
C ARG A 399 -23.29 8.65 -12.57
N GLY A 400 -23.33 9.84 -13.15
CA GLY A 400 -24.21 10.93 -12.70
C GLY A 400 -23.75 11.66 -11.43
N TYR A 401 -22.48 11.53 -11.02
CA TYR A 401 -21.92 12.39 -9.97
C TYR A 401 -21.74 13.83 -10.50
N ARG A 402 -21.95 14.83 -9.63
CA ARG A 402 -21.77 16.25 -9.94
C ARG A 402 -20.65 16.84 -9.09
N VAL A 403 -19.64 17.50 -9.68
CA VAL A 403 -18.67 18.29 -8.90
C VAL A 403 -19.35 19.56 -8.40
N LEU A 404 -19.13 19.89 -7.13
CA LEU A 404 -19.61 21.12 -6.50
C LEU A 404 -18.48 22.14 -6.33
N GLN A 405 -17.26 21.69 -6.02
CA GLN A 405 -16.11 22.58 -5.84
C GLN A 405 -14.79 21.89 -6.19
N CYS A 406 -13.87 22.64 -6.79
CA CYS A 406 -12.49 22.26 -7.06
C CYS A 406 -11.54 22.99 -6.10
N TYR A 407 -10.51 22.30 -5.59
CA TYR A 407 -9.54 22.89 -4.64
C TYR A 407 -8.10 22.81 -5.12
N GLU A 408 -7.67 21.65 -5.64
CA GLU A 408 -6.32 21.48 -6.19
C GLU A 408 -6.28 20.30 -7.16
N MET A 409 -5.69 20.50 -8.34
CA MET A 409 -5.42 19.42 -9.30
C MET A 409 -3.91 19.26 -9.47
N TRP A 410 -3.43 18.03 -9.45
CA TRP A 410 -2.08 17.67 -9.90
C TRP A 410 -2.21 17.08 -11.29
N HIS A 411 -2.11 17.96 -12.30
CA HIS A 411 -2.32 17.61 -13.69
C HIS A 411 -1.02 17.19 -14.37
N TYR A 412 -1.01 16.02 -14.99
CA TYR A 412 0.04 15.56 -15.88
C TYR A 412 -0.40 15.77 -17.34
N SER A 413 0.34 16.61 -18.07
CA SER A 413 0.14 16.83 -19.51
C SER A 413 0.55 15.61 -20.34
N GLU A 414 1.38 14.72 -19.79
CA GLU A 414 1.87 13.51 -20.43
C GLU A 414 1.29 12.25 -19.78
N SER A 415 1.06 11.23 -20.60
CA SER A 415 0.57 9.93 -20.13
C SER A 415 1.14 8.80 -20.97
N ARG A 416 1.43 7.65 -20.35
CA ARG A 416 1.90 6.44 -21.03
C ARG A 416 0.95 5.28 -20.77
N GLU A 417 0.36 4.76 -21.83
CA GLU A 417 -0.20 3.41 -21.83
C GLU A 417 0.93 2.37 -21.86
N ARG A 418 0.68 1.17 -21.34
CA ARG A 418 1.68 0.08 -21.28
C ARG A 418 2.97 0.42 -20.51
N LEU A 419 2.96 1.41 -19.60
CA LEU A 419 4.13 1.84 -18.79
C LEU A 419 4.85 0.69 -18.04
N VAL A 420 4.11 -0.35 -17.64
CA VAL A 420 4.65 -1.52 -16.94
C VAL A 420 4.53 -2.80 -17.80
N ALA A 421 4.04 -2.71 -19.03
CA ALA A 421 3.76 -3.89 -19.86
C ALA A 421 5.00 -4.74 -20.11
N GLU A 422 6.13 -4.15 -20.49
CA GLU A 422 7.40 -4.85 -20.73
C GLU A 422 7.81 -5.75 -19.55
N TYR A 423 7.58 -5.28 -18.31
CA TYR A 423 7.82 -6.05 -17.08
C TYR A 423 6.81 -7.21 -16.92
N ILE A 424 5.52 -6.92 -17.13
CA ILE A 424 4.45 -7.92 -17.01
C ILE A 424 4.61 -9.01 -18.06
N ASP A 425 4.92 -8.63 -19.29
CA ASP A 425 5.07 -9.50 -20.46
C ASP A 425 6.30 -10.41 -20.31
N HIS A 426 7.45 -9.87 -19.85
CA HIS A 426 8.64 -10.65 -19.51
C HIS A 426 8.36 -11.72 -18.42
N PHE A 427 7.77 -11.34 -17.28
CA PHE A 427 7.47 -12.31 -16.22
C PHE A 427 6.26 -13.21 -16.52
N LEU A 428 5.39 -12.83 -17.44
CA LEU A 428 4.34 -13.70 -17.97
C LEU A 428 4.94 -14.78 -18.88
N ALA A 429 5.82 -14.40 -19.82
CA ALA A 429 6.52 -15.33 -20.70
C ALA A 429 7.30 -16.38 -19.88
N LEU A 430 8.15 -15.94 -18.95
CA LEU A 430 8.91 -16.82 -18.04
C LEU A 430 7.99 -17.74 -17.22
N LYS A 431 6.88 -17.21 -16.68
CA LYS A 431 5.89 -18.00 -15.92
C LYS A 431 5.25 -19.09 -16.79
N THR A 432 4.95 -18.78 -18.05
CA THR A 432 4.26 -19.69 -18.99
C THR A 432 5.24 -20.73 -19.54
N GLN A 433 6.40 -20.32 -20.05
CA GLN A 433 7.50 -21.20 -20.47
C GLN A 433 7.87 -22.23 -19.40
N ALA A 434 8.03 -21.80 -18.13
CA ALA A 434 8.32 -22.69 -17.00
C ALA A 434 7.14 -23.61 -16.56
N SER A 435 6.05 -23.72 -17.34
CA SER A 435 4.84 -24.49 -16.99
C SER A 435 4.78 -25.89 -17.57
N ASP A 436 5.62 -26.22 -18.56
CA ASP A 436 5.31 -27.21 -19.61
C ASP A 436 4.20 -26.74 -20.58
N TRP A 437 3.96 -27.52 -21.63
CA TRP A 437 2.84 -27.33 -22.56
C TRP A 437 1.49 -27.65 -21.89
N PRO A 438 0.38 -27.01 -22.32
CA PRO A 438 -0.96 -27.38 -21.85
C PRO A 438 -1.29 -28.85 -22.17
N ALA A 439 -2.06 -29.53 -21.32
CA ALA A 439 -2.31 -30.97 -21.43
C ALA A 439 -3.01 -31.43 -22.75
N GLY A 440 -3.67 -30.50 -23.44
CA GLY A 440 -4.26 -30.71 -24.77
C GLY A 440 -3.34 -30.40 -25.96
N VAL A 441 -2.12 -29.92 -25.73
CA VAL A 441 -1.16 -29.50 -26.78
C VAL A 441 -0.04 -30.53 -26.85
N LYS A 442 0.00 -31.34 -27.91
CA LYS A 442 0.91 -32.49 -28.04
C LYS A 442 1.67 -32.49 -29.36
N THR A 443 0.94 -32.33 -30.46
CA THR A 443 1.47 -32.25 -31.82
C THR A 443 2.13 -30.89 -32.07
N ASP A 444 3.03 -30.81 -33.05
CA ASP A 444 3.68 -29.55 -33.37
C ASP A 444 2.72 -28.52 -33.99
N ALA A 445 1.63 -28.96 -34.66
CA ALA A 445 0.58 -28.08 -35.13
C ALA A 445 -0.20 -27.41 -33.96
N GLU A 446 -0.51 -28.17 -32.90
CA GLU A 446 -1.13 -27.62 -31.68
C GLU A 446 -0.17 -26.69 -30.93
N LYS A 447 1.13 -27.00 -30.89
CA LYS A 447 2.15 -26.12 -30.29
C LYS A 447 2.23 -24.78 -31.02
N GLU A 448 2.33 -24.81 -32.34
CA GLU A 448 2.33 -23.59 -33.16
C GLU A 448 1.00 -22.83 -33.08
N ALA A 449 -0.14 -23.52 -32.93
CA ALA A 449 -1.41 -22.89 -32.67
C ALA A 449 -1.44 -22.19 -31.29
N PHE A 450 -0.95 -22.83 -30.23
CA PHE A 450 -0.84 -22.25 -28.89
C PHE A 450 0.10 -21.04 -28.86
N LEU A 451 1.24 -21.10 -29.56
CA LEU A 451 2.18 -19.96 -29.65
C LEU A 451 1.54 -18.75 -30.35
N ARG A 452 0.79 -18.98 -31.45
CA ARG A 452 0.04 -17.92 -32.14
C ARG A 452 -1.12 -17.37 -31.30
N ASP A 453 -1.90 -18.23 -30.67
CA ASP A 453 -3.02 -17.84 -29.80
C ASP A 453 -2.53 -17.02 -28.59
N PHE A 454 -1.45 -17.43 -27.93
CA PHE A 454 -0.85 -16.67 -26.84
C PHE A 454 -0.30 -15.33 -27.31
N LEU A 455 0.34 -15.26 -28.48
CA LEU A 455 0.78 -13.99 -29.07
C LEU A 455 -0.41 -13.08 -29.44
N GLN A 456 -1.49 -13.63 -29.99
CA GLN A 456 -2.69 -12.88 -30.38
C GLN A 456 -3.49 -12.36 -29.17
N THR A 457 -3.61 -13.16 -28.11
CA THR A 457 -4.47 -12.86 -26.95
C THR A 457 -3.75 -12.12 -25.83
N GLU A 458 -2.47 -12.42 -25.57
CA GLU A 458 -1.66 -11.71 -24.58
C GLU A 458 -0.76 -10.63 -25.20
N GLY A 459 -0.47 -10.66 -26.51
CA GLY A 459 0.54 -9.78 -27.10
C GLY A 459 1.96 -10.11 -26.63
N VAL A 460 2.22 -11.37 -26.25
CA VAL A 460 3.49 -11.84 -25.70
C VAL A 460 4.04 -13.00 -26.52
N GLN A 461 5.24 -12.83 -27.07
CA GLN A 461 5.94 -13.90 -27.76
C GLN A 461 6.54 -14.88 -26.75
N LEU A 462 6.22 -16.17 -26.90
CA LEU A 462 6.83 -17.25 -26.14
C LEU A 462 7.95 -17.90 -26.96
N ASP A 463 8.99 -18.35 -26.27
CA ASP A 463 10.07 -19.13 -26.86
C ASP A 463 9.75 -20.63 -26.79
N ARG A 464 9.61 -21.26 -27.96
CA ARG A 464 9.28 -22.68 -28.14
C ARG A 464 10.31 -23.63 -27.52
N GLU A 465 11.60 -23.26 -27.54
CA GLU A 465 12.69 -24.09 -27.01
C GLU A 465 12.77 -24.01 -25.48
N LYS A 466 12.23 -22.94 -24.88
CA LYS A 466 12.20 -22.71 -23.43
C LYS A 466 10.90 -23.20 -22.75
N MET A 467 10.03 -23.90 -23.47
CA MET A 467 8.81 -24.52 -22.93
C MET A 467 9.13 -25.80 -22.15
N GLU A 468 9.62 -25.65 -20.92
CA GLU A 468 10.04 -26.74 -20.03
C GLU A 468 9.42 -26.63 -18.63
N LYS A 469 9.11 -27.77 -18.01
CA LYS A 469 8.50 -27.84 -16.68
C LYS A 469 9.49 -27.55 -15.55
N THR A 470 9.69 -26.28 -15.21
CA THR A 470 10.65 -25.84 -14.17
C THR A 470 9.95 -25.20 -12.97
N PRO A 471 9.56 -25.96 -11.91
CA PRO A 471 8.73 -25.46 -10.81
C PRO A 471 9.32 -24.28 -10.04
N GLY A 472 10.65 -24.25 -9.84
CA GLY A 472 11.35 -23.15 -9.18
C GLY A 472 11.25 -21.85 -9.97
N MET A 473 11.56 -21.90 -11.27
CA MET A 473 11.44 -20.77 -12.19
C MET A 473 9.99 -20.26 -12.28
N ARG A 474 9.01 -21.18 -12.39
CA ARG A 474 7.59 -20.84 -12.39
C ARG A 474 7.14 -20.17 -11.08
N ALA A 475 7.67 -20.61 -9.93
CA ALA A 475 7.42 -19.97 -8.65
C ALA A 475 8.03 -18.56 -8.58
N LEU A 476 9.29 -18.40 -9.01
CA LEU A 476 9.98 -17.11 -9.07
C LEU A 476 9.27 -16.11 -9.99
N ALA A 477 9.00 -16.48 -11.24
CA ALA A 477 8.30 -15.63 -12.20
C ALA A 477 6.88 -15.26 -11.71
N LYS A 478 6.16 -16.19 -11.06
CA LYS A 478 4.88 -15.90 -10.41
C LYS A 478 4.99 -14.94 -9.22
N LEU A 479 6.07 -15.01 -8.44
CA LEU A 479 6.32 -14.08 -7.33
C LEU A 479 6.65 -12.67 -7.86
N CYS A 480 7.46 -12.54 -8.92
CA CYS A 480 7.68 -11.27 -9.61
C CYS A 480 6.36 -10.69 -10.14
N LEU A 481 5.61 -11.49 -10.90
CA LEU A 481 4.36 -11.07 -11.53
C LEU A 481 3.25 -10.68 -10.53
N LYS A 482 2.95 -11.55 -9.54
CA LYS A 482 1.77 -11.41 -8.66
C LYS A 482 2.07 -11.08 -7.19
N GLY A 483 3.30 -11.26 -6.71
CA GLY A 483 3.63 -11.25 -5.26
C GLY A 483 3.09 -12.46 -4.46
N LYS A 484 1.90 -12.97 -4.80
CA LYS A 484 1.21 -14.11 -4.14
C LYS A 484 1.65 -15.48 -4.70
N GLY A 485 2.34 -16.29 -3.91
CA GLY A 485 2.39 -17.76 -4.05
C GLY A 485 1.33 -18.43 -3.17
N LYS A 486 0.68 -19.53 -3.60
CA LYS A 486 -0.42 -20.18 -2.81
C LYS A 486 0.04 -20.69 -1.42
N ASN A 487 1.34 -20.94 -1.22
CA ASN A 487 1.91 -21.52 0.00
C ASN A 487 2.89 -20.56 0.73
N LEU A 488 2.93 -19.27 0.39
CA LEU A 488 3.82 -18.29 1.03
C LEU A 488 3.04 -17.29 1.90
N HIS A 489 3.71 -16.70 2.89
CA HIS A 489 3.10 -15.79 3.87
C HIS A 489 2.27 -14.66 3.21
N PRO A 490 1.10 -14.28 3.76
CA PRO A 490 0.11 -13.39 3.11
C PRO A 490 0.52 -11.90 3.03
N HIS A 491 1.81 -11.59 3.06
CA HIS A 491 2.37 -10.23 3.18
C HIS A 491 3.49 -9.91 2.18
N SER A 492 3.63 -10.68 1.10
CA SER A 492 4.53 -10.36 -0.02
C SER A 492 3.78 -9.59 -1.12
N PRO A 493 3.91 -8.25 -1.22
CA PRO A 493 3.32 -7.50 -2.32
C PRO A 493 4.12 -7.72 -3.62
N SER A 494 3.50 -7.40 -4.77
CA SER A 494 4.25 -7.06 -5.98
C SER A 494 5.09 -5.79 -5.75
N PHE A 495 6.08 -5.50 -6.60
CA PHE A 495 6.86 -4.25 -6.52
C PHE A 495 5.96 -2.99 -6.58
N LEU A 496 4.79 -3.10 -7.21
CA LEU A 496 3.74 -2.08 -7.24
C LEU A 496 3.27 -1.69 -5.82
N GLY A 497 3.15 -2.67 -4.91
CA GLY A 497 2.87 -2.40 -3.49
C GLY A 497 4.06 -1.80 -2.73
N LYS A 498 5.26 -1.78 -3.33
CA LYS A 498 6.41 -1.03 -2.83
C LYS A 498 6.39 0.42 -3.31
N LEU A 499 5.80 0.72 -4.47
CA LEU A 499 5.52 2.10 -4.89
C LEU A 499 4.57 2.81 -3.89
N ALA A 500 3.64 2.06 -3.30
CA ALA A 500 2.71 2.50 -2.26
C ALA A 500 3.32 2.70 -0.85
N MET A 501 4.59 2.31 -0.62
CA MET A 501 5.17 2.21 0.71
C MET A 501 5.15 3.56 1.46
N ARG A 502 4.92 3.54 2.78
CA ARG A 502 5.11 4.71 3.66
C ARG A 502 6.61 4.91 3.92
N ASP A 503 7.07 6.16 3.85
CA ASP A 503 8.45 6.55 4.13
C ASP A 503 8.70 6.51 5.65
N ASN A 504 7.85 7.22 6.41
CA ASN A 504 7.84 7.16 7.87
C ASN A 504 7.23 5.82 8.34
N LYS A 505 8.00 5.08 9.12
CA LYS A 505 7.58 3.83 9.78
C LYS A 505 8.19 3.81 11.18
N PRO A 506 7.52 3.18 12.17
CA PRO A 506 8.15 2.89 13.45
C PRO A 506 9.45 2.12 13.24
N ALA A 507 10.55 2.72 13.66
CA ALA A 507 11.88 2.15 13.70
C ALA A 507 12.24 1.80 15.13
N THR A 508 13.05 0.76 15.31
CA THR A 508 13.55 0.32 16.62
C THR A 508 15.06 0.26 16.56
N ILE A 509 15.72 0.85 17.55
CA ILE A 509 17.18 0.87 17.70
C ILE A 509 17.57 0.37 19.09
N PHE A 510 18.78 -0.18 19.19
CA PHE A 510 19.39 -0.59 20.44
C PHE A 510 20.47 0.43 20.80
N ILE A 511 20.36 1.02 21.99
CA ILE A 511 21.21 2.08 22.50
C ILE A 511 21.99 1.52 23.70
N LYS A 512 23.32 1.70 23.67
CA LYS A 512 24.22 1.40 24.80
C LYS A 512 24.82 2.64 25.46
N ASP A 513 24.61 3.80 24.85
CA ASP A 513 25.17 5.08 25.27
C ASP A 513 24.05 5.99 25.79
N PRO A 514 24.07 6.38 27.08
CA PRO A 514 23.10 7.32 27.64
C PRO A 514 23.05 8.67 26.91
N HIS A 515 24.16 9.16 26.34
CA HIS A 515 24.15 10.42 25.58
C HIS A 515 23.26 10.30 24.34
N LYS A 516 23.38 9.19 23.59
CA LYS A 516 22.49 8.90 22.46
C LYS A 516 21.03 8.68 22.86
N PHE A 517 20.75 8.15 24.05
CA PHE A 517 19.36 8.09 24.56
C PHE A 517 18.81 9.50 24.83
N HIS A 518 19.60 10.37 25.47
CA HIS A 518 19.24 11.77 25.67
C HIS A 518 19.16 12.57 24.36
N GLU A 519 19.96 12.26 23.34
CA GLU A 519 19.83 12.82 21.98
C GLU A 519 18.43 12.54 21.41
N PHE A 520 17.97 11.29 21.48
CA PHE A 520 16.65 10.90 20.97
C PHE A 520 15.49 11.52 21.75
N LEU A 521 15.62 11.73 23.07
CA LEU A 521 14.59 12.35 23.90
C LEU A 521 14.54 13.89 23.78
N ASN A 522 15.69 14.55 23.57
CA ASN A 522 15.76 16.02 23.47
C ASN A 522 15.70 16.53 22.02
N SER A 523 15.80 15.65 21.02
CA SER A 523 15.73 16.04 19.61
C SER A 523 14.29 16.16 19.13
N THR A 524 13.95 17.34 18.62
CA THR A 524 12.67 17.65 17.98
C THR A 524 12.41 16.88 16.68
N GLN A 525 13.40 16.13 16.16
CA GLN A 525 13.27 15.28 14.97
C GLN A 525 12.48 13.99 15.24
N TYR A 526 12.51 13.47 16.47
CA TYR A 526 12.02 12.13 16.79
C TYR A 526 10.77 12.17 17.66
N ASN A 527 9.75 11.43 17.25
CA ASN A 527 8.62 11.07 18.10
C ASN A 527 8.92 9.70 18.72
N VAL A 528 9.45 9.69 19.94
CA VAL A 528 9.78 8.46 20.69
C VAL A 528 8.50 7.82 21.20
N THR A 529 8.15 6.66 20.64
CA THR A 529 6.85 5.99 20.91
C THR A 529 6.92 5.02 22.09
N SER A 530 8.09 4.42 22.34
CA SER A 530 8.39 3.69 23.58
C SER A 530 9.90 3.50 23.76
N PHE A 531 10.32 3.20 24.98
CA PHE A 531 11.59 2.54 25.24
C PHE A 531 11.42 1.45 26.31
N ASP A 532 12.25 0.43 26.24
CA ASP A 532 12.27 -0.71 27.16
C ASP A 532 13.75 -1.05 27.47
N LEU A 533 14.09 -1.32 28.74
CA LEU A 533 15.42 -1.82 29.11
C LEU A 533 15.49 -3.33 28.87
N ILE A 534 16.49 -3.79 28.11
CA ILE A 534 16.74 -5.23 27.89
C ILE A 534 17.60 -5.79 29.02
N ASN A 535 18.64 -5.03 29.39
CA ASN A 535 19.53 -5.29 30.52
C ASN A 535 20.22 -3.97 30.92
N GLU A 536 21.19 -4.04 31.82
CA GLU A 536 21.91 -2.88 32.38
C GLU A 536 22.66 -2.05 31.32
N ASP A 537 23.11 -2.68 30.23
CA ASP A 537 23.92 -2.06 29.15
C ASP A 537 23.12 -1.71 27.87
N VAL A 538 21.85 -2.13 27.75
CA VAL A 538 21.11 -2.06 26.48
C VAL A 538 19.65 -1.63 26.66
N LEU A 539 19.35 -0.46 26.09
CA LEU A 539 18.02 0.10 25.96
C LEU A 539 17.49 -0.08 24.53
N GLN A 540 16.28 -0.61 24.38
CA GLN A 540 15.54 -0.65 23.12
C GLN A 540 14.68 0.61 23.00
N LEU A 541 14.92 1.46 22.01
CA LEU A 541 14.11 2.65 21.74
C LEU A 541 13.34 2.47 20.42
N SER A 542 12.03 2.73 20.45
CA SER A 542 11.17 2.75 19.27
C SER A 542 10.68 4.17 18.98
N TYR A 543 10.78 4.61 17.73
CA TYR A 543 10.47 5.98 17.32
C TYR A 543 9.89 6.05 15.91
N THR A 544 9.22 7.16 15.60
CA THR A 544 9.00 7.65 14.24
C THR A 544 9.70 9.00 14.08
N LEU A 545 9.91 9.44 12.84
CA LEU A 545 10.27 10.84 12.58
C LEU A 545 9.02 11.72 12.76
N GLN A 546 9.19 12.98 13.16
CA GLN A 546 8.15 14.00 12.93
C GLN A 546 8.01 14.26 11.43
N GLU A 547 6.84 14.64 10.94
CA GLU A 547 6.49 14.55 9.51
C GLU A 547 7.36 15.44 8.60
N GLU A 548 7.84 16.56 9.13
CA GLU A 548 8.70 17.55 8.50
C GLU A 548 10.13 17.03 8.25
N PHE A 549 10.52 15.96 8.95
CA PHE A 549 11.85 15.34 8.91
C PHE A 549 11.87 14.06 8.06
N VAL A 550 10.75 13.70 7.44
CA VAL A 550 10.61 12.47 6.66
C VAL A 550 11.13 12.69 5.23
N GLU A 551 12.30 12.12 4.93
CA GLU A 551 12.85 12.11 3.58
C GLU A 551 11.94 11.36 2.59
N THR A 552 11.80 11.90 1.37
CA THR A 552 11.03 11.25 0.29
C THR A 552 11.81 10.05 -0.23
N ASN A 553 11.19 8.87 -0.28
CA ASN A 553 11.89 7.66 -0.70
C ASN A 553 11.90 7.50 -2.24
N PRO A 554 13.06 7.61 -2.93
CA PRO A 554 13.15 7.57 -4.40
C PRO A 554 12.87 6.19 -5.01
N LYS A 555 12.50 5.21 -4.19
CA LYS A 555 12.08 3.85 -4.60
C LYS A 555 10.55 3.69 -4.52
N THR A 556 9.83 4.78 -4.33
CA THR A 556 8.37 4.85 -4.20
C THR A 556 7.75 5.85 -5.18
N ASN A 557 6.48 5.67 -5.55
CA ASN A 557 5.67 6.67 -6.25
C ASN A 557 4.20 6.38 -5.92
N VAL A 558 3.60 7.22 -5.08
CA VAL A 558 2.24 6.97 -4.57
C VAL A 558 1.16 7.25 -5.62
N VAL A 559 1.42 8.10 -6.62
CA VAL A 559 0.50 8.40 -7.72
C VAL A 559 0.31 7.17 -8.61
N LEU A 560 1.40 6.54 -9.08
CA LEU A 560 1.33 5.29 -9.85
C LEU A 560 0.66 4.15 -9.08
N ALA A 561 0.87 4.08 -7.76
CA ALA A 561 0.20 3.13 -6.89
C ALA A 561 -1.32 3.41 -6.75
N ALA A 562 -1.71 4.68 -6.64
CA ALA A 562 -3.11 5.08 -6.59
C ALA A 562 -3.82 4.75 -7.91
N PHE A 563 -3.23 5.14 -9.06
CA PHE A 563 -3.71 4.77 -10.40
C PHE A 563 -3.83 3.26 -10.59
N THR A 564 -2.85 2.48 -10.12
CA THR A 564 -2.89 1.01 -10.15
C THR A 564 -4.13 0.46 -9.43
N THR A 565 -4.45 1.00 -8.24
CA THR A 565 -5.62 0.53 -7.48
C THR A 565 -6.94 1.10 -8.01
N ALA A 566 -6.94 2.32 -8.56
CA ALA A 566 -8.08 2.93 -9.23
C ALA A 566 -8.51 2.10 -10.44
N HIS A 567 -7.58 1.80 -11.35
CA HIS A 567 -7.86 0.95 -12.52
C HIS A 567 -8.36 -0.44 -12.14
N ALA A 568 -7.80 -1.08 -11.09
CA ALA A 568 -8.30 -2.36 -10.60
C ALA A 568 -9.72 -2.27 -9.99
N ARG A 569 -10.02 -1.19 -9.25
CA ARG A 569 -11.38 -0.92 -8.75
C ARG A 569 -12.37 -0.68 -9.89
N LEU A 570 -11.93 -0.07 -10.99
CA LEU A 570 -12.78 0.21 -12.16
C LEU A 570 -13.01 -1.03 -13.03
N HIS A 571 -12.01 -1.90 -13.17
CA HIS A 571 -12.14 -3.15 -13.91
C HIS A 571 -13.12 -4.11 -13.20
N LEU A 572 -12.98 -4.33 -11.89
CA LEU A 572 -13.98 -5.09 -11.13
C LEU A 572 -15.37 -4.43 -11.16
N LEU A 573 -15.45 -3.10 -11.20
CA LEU A 573 -16.72 -2.37 -11.32
C LEU A 573 -17.48 -2.73 -12.60
N GLN A 574 -16.80 -2.96 -13.73
CA GLN A 574 -17.45 -3.36 -14.99
C GLN A 574 -18.26 -4.65 -14.82
N TYR A 575 -17.69 -5.67 -14.17
CA TYR A 575 -18.41 -6.92 -13.87
C TYR A 575 -19.53 -6.75 -12.84
N LEU A 576 -19.34 -5.88 -11.85
CA LEU A 576 -20.38 -5.54 -10.87
C LEU A 576 -21.56 -4.80 -11.50
N GLU A 577 -21.30 -3.94 -12.49
CA GLU A 577 -22.31 -3.24 -13.28
C GLU A 577 -23.10 -4.23 -14.18
N MET A 578 -22.44 -5.26 -14.74
CA MET A 578 -23.11 -6.34 -15.51
C MET A 578 -23.98 -7.29 -14.66
N CYS A 579 -23.64 -7.51 -13.38
CA CYS A 579 -24.45 -8.31 -12.47
C CYS A 579 -25.54 -7.50 -11.75
N GLY A 580 -25.30 -6.21 -11.45
CA GLY A 580 -26.25 -5.35 -10.77
C GLY A 580 -26.75 -5.94 -9.44
N ARG A 581 -28.07 -6.00 -9.26
CA ARG A 581 -28.73 -6.59 -8.07
C ARG A 581 -28.48 -8.11 -7.92
N ARG A 582 -28.02 -8.84 -8.95
CA ARG A 582 -27.66 -10.28 -8.86
C ARG A 582 -26.37 -10.54 -8.08
N THR A 583 -25.57 -9.50 -7.85
CA THR A 583 -24.34 -9.58 -7.07
C THR A 583 -24.64 -9.91 -5.61
N LEU A 584 -24.03 -10.96 -5.05
CA LEU A 584 -24.11 -11.27 -3.62
C LEU A 584 -22.94 -10.64 -2.85
N TYR A 585 -21.71 -10.82 -3.36
CA TYR A 585 -20.48 -10.43 -2.66
C TYR A 585 -19.30 -10.20 -3.61
N PHE A 586 -18.37 -9.32 -3.24
CA PHE A 586 -17.13 -9.11 -3.98
C PHE A 586 -15.94 -8.75 -3.07
N ASP A 587 -14.74 -9.15 -3.50
CA ASP A 587 -13.48 -8.82 -2.83
C ASP A 587 -12.33 -8.69 -3.82
N THR A 588 -11.87 -7.44 -4.03
CA THR A 588 -10.64 -7.00 -4.71
C THR A 588 -10.48 -7.42 -6.17
N ASP A 589 -10.36 -8.73 -6.39
CA ASP A 589 -10.15 -9.42 -7.66
C ASP A 589 -11.31 -10.41 -7.97
N SER A 590 -12.35 -10.50 -7.12
CA SER A 590 -13.40 -11.54 -7.18
C SER A 590 -14.85 -11.07 -7.02
N ILE A 591 -15.79 -11.84 -7.60
CA ILE A 591 -17.25 -11.63 -7.57
C ILE A 591 -18.01 -12.96 -7.35
N ILE A 592 -19.07 -12.92 -6.54
CA ILE A 592 -20.05 -13.99 -6.30
C ILE A 592 -21.43 -13.44 -6.64
N TYR A 593 -22.18 -14.11 -7.53
CA TYR A 593 -23.47 -13.64 -8.05
C TYR A 593 -24.43 -14.79 -8.38
N VAL A 594 -25.74 -14.49 -8.40
CA VAL A 594 -26.82 -15.42 -8.80
C VAL A 594 -27.04 -15.38 -10.30
N CYS A 595 -27.35 -16.52 -10.90
CA CYS A 595 -27.81 -16.66 -12.28
C CYS A 595 -29.10 -17.51 -12.27
N GLY A 596 -30.23 -16.92 -12.69
CA GLY A 596 -31.51 -17.63 -12.83
C GLY A 596 -31.79 -18.12 -14.26
N ASP A 597 -32.93 -18.78 -14.46
CA ASP A 597 -33.42 -19.16 -15.78
C ASP A 597 -33.54 -17.94 -16.71
N GLY A 598 -32.72 -17.90 -17.76
CA GLY A 598 -32.67 -16.80 -18.74
C GLY A 598 -31.66 -15.68 -18.45
N ASP A 599 -31.00 -15.70 -17.28
CA ASP A 599 -29.85 -14.82 -17.05
C ASP A 599 -28.66 -15.24 -17.92
N ILE A 600 -27.87 -14.25 -18.37
CA ILE A 600 -26.57 -14.50 -18.98
C ILE A 600 -25.49 -14.55 -17.88
N PRO A 601 -24.72 -15.65 -17.75
CA PRO A 601 -23.56 -15.73 -16.86
C PRO A 601 -22.43 -14.82 -17.34
N LEU A 602 -21.59 -14.32 -16.42
CA LEU A 602 -20.36 -13.63 -16.79
C LEU A 602 -19.41 -14.58 -17.53
N SER A 603 -18.95 -14.15 -18.70
CA SER A 603 -18.04 -14.89 -19.57
C SER A 603 -16.68 -15.14 -18.89
N THR A 604 -16.13 -16.33 -19.13
CA THR A 604 -14.83 -16.75 -18.59
C THR A 604 -13.78 -16.91 -19.68
N GLY A 605 -12.52 -16.66 -19.34
CA GLY A 605 -11.37 -16.85 -20.22
C GLY A 605 -10.13 -17.32 -19.45
N ASN A 606 -9.02 -17.51 -20.16
CA ASN A 606 -7.78 -18.09 -19.62
C ASN A 606 -6.59 -17.10 -19.56
N THR A 607 -6.79 -15.87 -20.02
CA THR A 607 -5.77 -14.82 -20.21
C THR A 607 -5.86 -13.72 -19.15
N LEU A 608 -4.84 -12.84 -19.09
CA LEU A 608 -4.79 -11.71 -18.18
C LEU A 608 -6.04 -10.82 -18.29
N GLY A 609 -6.67 -10.55 -17.14
CA GLY A 609 -7.88 -9.73 -17.06
C GLY A 609 -9.20 -10.48 -17.27
N CYS A 610 -9.20 -11.67 -17.86
CA CYS A 610 -10.43 -12.46 -17.92
C CYS A 610 -10.86 -12.98 -16.54
N LEU A 611 -12.17 -13.15 -16.35
CA LEU A 611 -12.71 -13.92 -15.24
C LEU A 611 -12.45 -15.42 -15.45
N THR A 612 -12.23 -16.14 -14.36
CA THR A 612 -12.16 -17.61 -14.33
C THR A 612 -13.01 -18.16 -13.18
N SER A 613 -13.24 -19.47 -13.14
CA SER A 613 -14.00 -20.12 -12.07
C SER A 613 -13.11 -20.41 -10.85
N GLU A 614 -13.55 -20.07 -9.65
CA GLU A 614 -12.99 -20.59 -8.38
C GLU A 614 -13.70 -21.87 -7.92
N LEU A 615 -14.73 -22.34 -8.65
CA LEU A 615 -15.43 -23.61 -8.47
C LEU A 615 -15.01 -24.62 -9.53
N GLU A 616 -15.13 -25.92 -9.23
CA GLU A 616 -14.83 -26.99 -10.19
C GLU A 616 -15.80 -27.02 -11.39
N GLU A 617 -15.45 -27.78 -12.43
CA GLU A 617 -16.35 -28.06 -13.55
C GLU A 617 -17.61 -28.80 -13.05
N GLY A 618 -18.78 -28.35 -13.52
CA GLY A 618 -20.10 -28.81 -13.04
C GLY A 618 -20.44 -28.43 -11.58
N GLU A 619 -19.67 -27.55 -10.93
CA GLU A 619 -19.92 -27.10 -9.57
C GLU A 619 -20.50 -25.68 -9.52
N HIS A 620 -21.62 -25.53 -8.82
CA HIS A 620 -22.21 -24.23 -8.47
C HIS A 620 -22.50 -24.17 -6.97
N ILE A 621 -22.56 -22.95 -6.43
CA ILE A 621 -23.00 -22.71 -5.04
C ILE A 621 -24.53 -22.78 -5.00
N VAL A 622 -25.08 -23.44 -3.95
CA VAL A 622 -26.53 -23.58 -3.71
C VAL A 622 -27.00 -22.78 -2.50
N GLU A 623 -26.10 -22.44 -1.58
CA GLU A 623 -26.38 -21.55 -0.45
C GLU A 623 -25.12 -20.77 -0.06
N PHE A 624 -25.28 -19.46 0.17
CA PHE A 624 -24.22 -18.51 0.48
C PHE A 624 -24.57 -17.68 1.71
N CYS A 625 -23.58 -17.38 2.55
CA CYS A 625 -23.70 -16.42 3.66
C CYS A 625 -22.44 -15.55 3.83
N ALA A 626 -22.62 -14.31 4.27
CA ALA A 626 -21.53 -13.36 4.56
C ALA A 626 -21.80 -12.60 5.86
N THR A 627 -21.02 -12.87 6.90
CA THR A 627 -21.16 -12.22 8.21
C THR A 627 -20.36 -10.92 8.33
N GLY A 628 -19.42 -10.64 7.41
CA GLY A 628 -18.63 -9.42 7.38
C GLY A 628 -17.72 -9.31 6.15
N ALA A 629 -17.05 -8.18 5.98
CA ALA A 629 -16.07 -8.00 4.90
C ALA A 629 -14.86 -8.95 5.09
N LYS A 630 -14.63 -9.83 4.11
CA LYS A 630 -13.71 -10.98 4.18
C LYS A 630 -14.12 -12.04 5.23
N SER A 631 -15.43 -12.20 5.45
CA SER A 631 -16.03 -13.21 6.33
C SER A 631 -17.27 -13.81 5.66
N TYR A 632 -17.08 -14.88 4.88
CA TYR A 632 -18.15 -15.55 4.12
C TYR A 632 -17.99 -17.08 4.08
N SER A 633 -19.08 -17.78 3.82
CA SER A 633 -19.12 -19.24 3.68
C SER A 633 -20.21 -19.68 2.69
N TYR A 634 -20.00 -20.79 2.01
CA TYR A 634 -20.96 -21.36 1.05
C TYR A 634 -20.96 -22.89 1.05
N ILE A 635 -22.04 -23.48 0.52
CA ILE A 635 -22.15 -24.90 0.16
C ILE A 635 -22.44 -25.03 -1.34
N THR A 636 -21.82 -26.01 -2.00
CA THR A 636 -22.02 -26.32 -3.43
C THR A 636 -22.99 -27.48 -3.67
N ASN A 637 -23.45 -27.63 -4.91
CA ASN A 637 -24.26 -28.77 -5.37
C ASN A 637 -23.58 -30.14 -5.14
N LYS A 638 -22.24 -30.20 -5.17
CA LYS A 638 -21.43 -31.37 -4.82
C LYS A 638 -21.33 -31.62 -3.29
N GLY A 639 -21.91 -30.75 -2.47
CA GLY A 639 -21.84 -30.81 -1.00
C GLY A 639 -20.54 -30.26 -0.40
N HIS A 640 -19.68 -29.61 -1.19
CA HIS A 640 -18.47 -28.99 -0.66
C HIS A 640 -18.81 -27.72 0.14
N ALA A 641 -18.40 -27.67 1.40
CA ALA A 641 -18.58 -26.53 2.28
C ALA A 641 -17.27 -25.73 2.42
N VAL A 642 -17.29 -24.45 2.03
CA VAL A 642 -16.12 -23.55 2.10
C VAL A 642 -16.40 -22.42 3.09
N CYS A 643 -15.43 -22.10 3.94
CA CYS A 643 -15.51 -21.05 4.95
C CYS A 643 -14.22 -20.19 4.89
N LYS A 644 -14.36 -18.86 4.78
CA LYS A 644 -13.24 -17.90 4.74
C LYS A 644 -13.53 -16.75 5.70
N VAL A 645 -12.83 -16.69 6.84
CA VAL A 645 -13.08 -15.70 7.91
C VAL A 645 -11.82 -14.95 8.34
N LYS A 646 -11.83 -13.63 8.14
CA LYS A 646 -10.78 -12.68 8.56
C LYS A 646 -10.56 -12.70 10.07
N GLY A 647 -9.28 -12.77 10.50
CA GLY A 647 -8.88 -12.67 11.90
C GLY A 647 -8.87 -13.99 12.68
N PHE A 648 -9.41 -15.07 12.10
CA PHE A 648 -9.47 -16.41 12.68
C PHE A 648 -8.61 -17.38 11.87
N THR A 649 -7.75 -18.13 12.55
CA THR A 649 -7.08 -19.28 11.95
C THR A 649 -8.05 -20.45 12.00
N LEU A 650 -8.49 -20.98 10.86
CA LEU A 650 -9.41 -22.12 10.80
C LEU A 650 -8.67 -23.45 11.08
N THR A 651 -8.25 -23.63 12.33
CA THR A 651 -7.78 -24.92 12.85
C THR A 651 -8.95 -25.90 12.94
N ARG A 652 -8.68 -27.21 13.11
CA ARG A 652 -9.73 -28.23 13.31
C ARG A 652 -10.67 -27.92 14.50
N CYS A 653 -10.18 -27.21 15.52
CA CYS A 653 -11.00 -26.74 16.64
C CYS A 653 -11.85 -25.53 16.25
N ALA A 654 -11.26 -24.54 15.58
CA ALA A 654 -11.98 -23.34 15.14
C ALA A 654 -13.05 -23.66 14.09
N GLY A 655 -12.76 -24.53 13.11
CA GLY A 655 -13.69 -24.97 12.06
C GLY A 655 -14.86 -25.83 12.55
N ARG A 656 -14.85 -26.29 13.81
CA ARG A 656 -16.05 -26.86 14.45
C ARG A 656 -17.03 -25.79 14.91
N VAL A 657 -16.53 -24.60 15.29
CA VAL A 657 -17.33 -23.48 15.80
C VAL A 657 -17.71 -22.51 14.67
N ILE A 658 -16.77 -22.18 13.79
CA ILE A 658 -16.98 -21.35 12.59
C ILE A 658 -17.06 -22.29 11.38
N ASN A 659 -18.28 -22.60 10.96
CA ASN A 659 -18.59 -23.39 9.77
C ASN A 659 -19.78 -22.75 9.04
N PHE A 660 -20.18 -23.31 7.90
CA PHE A 660 -21.28 -22.78 7.10
C PHE A 660 -22.59 -22.65 7.89
N HIS A 661 -22.99 -23.71 8.61
CA HIS A 661 -24.25 -23.72 9.34
C HIS A 661 -24.25 -22.65 10.44
N THR A 662 -23.19 -22.58 11.25
CA THR A 662 -23.11 -21.55 12.29
C THR A 662 -23.01 -20.13 11.71
N MET A 663 -22.36 -19.92 10.58
CA MET A 663 -22.32 -18.61 9.91
C MET A 663 -23.66 -18.19 9.29
N ARG A 664 -24.45 -19.14 8.79
CA ARG A 664 -25.84 -18.92 8.37
C ARG A 664 -26.71 -18.61 9.58
N ASP A 665 -26.64 -19.43 10.62
CA ASP A 665 -27.48 -19.33 11.81
C ASP A 665 -27.23 -18.02 12.57
N LEU A 666 -25.99 -17.52 12.58
CA LEU A 666 -25.61 -16.18 13.04
C LEU A 666 -26.37 -15.02 12.38
N LEU A 667 -26.95 -15.23 11.20
CA LEU A 667 -27.81 -14.28 10.50
C LEU A 667 -29.28 -14.66 10.71
N THR A 668 -29.66 -15.89 10.35
CA THR A 668 -31.06 -16.30 10.20
C THR A 668 -31.79 -16.63 11.51
N VAL A 669 -31.10 -16.76 12.64
CA VAL A 669 -31.72 -17.11 13.94
C VAL A 669 -31.69 -15.89 14.88
N PRO A 670 -32.84 -15.41 15.40
CA PRO A 670 -32.89 -14.25 16.28
C PRO A 670 -32.12 -14.45 17.60
N GLY A 671 -31.27 -13.47 17.95
CA GLY A 671 -30.64 -13.39 19.27
C GLY A 671 -29.20 -12.83 19.24
N PRO A 672 -28.63 -12.48 20.41
CA PRO A 672 -27.25 -11.98 20.52
C PRO A 672 -26.23 -13.13 20.39
N GLN A 673 -26.03 -13.61 19.16
CA GLN A 673 -25.14 -14.73 18.92
C GLN A 673 -23.67 -14.30 18.77
N VAL A 674 -22.88 -14.60 19.80
CA VAL A 674 -21.42 -14.43 19.80
C VAL A 674 -20.75 -15.77 20.08
N LEU A 675 -20.07 -16.33 19.09
CA LEU A 675 -19.47 -17.66 19.17
C LEU A 675 -18.06 -17.59 19.79
N PRO A 676 -17.80 -18.28 20.92
CA PRO A 676 -16.48 -18.35 21.52
C PRO A 676 -15.61 -19.39 20.81
N VAL A 677 -14.48 -18.95 20.25
CA VAL A 677 -13.55 -19.78 19.48
C VAL A 677 -12.28 -20.00 20.29
N HIS A 678 -12.09 -21.23 20.76
CA HIS A 678 -11.01 -21.60 21.66
C HIS A 678 -9.77 -22.07 20.90
N TYR A 679 -8.66 -21.36 21.10
CA TYR A 679 -7.33 -21.71 20.62
C TYR A 679 -6.48 -22.18 21.81
N PRO A 680 -6.26 -23.49 22.02
CA PRO A 680 -5.55 -24.00 23.19
C PRO A 680 -4.05 -23.62 23.20
N PHE A 681 -3.46 -23.45 22.00
CA PHE A 681 -2.09 -23.01 21.82
C PHE A 681 -2.06 -21.83 20.83
N ASN A 682 -1.89 -20.63 21.35
CA ASN A 682 -1.65 -19.43 20.56
C ASN A 682 -0.32 -18.79 21.00
N ILE A 683 0.55 -18.51 20.02
CA ILE A 683 1.85 -17.88 20.28
C ILE A 683 1.64 -16.41 20.68
N ARG A 684 1.90 -16.08 21.94
CA ARG A 684 1.95 -14.70 22.46
C ARG A 684 3.40 -14.25 22.51
N ARG A 685 3.74 -13.21 21.74
CA ARG A 685 5.06 -12.56 21.80
C ARG A 685 4.99 -11.40 22.79
N ARG A 686 5.67 -11.53 23.93
CA ARG A 686 5.80 -10.51 24.96
C ARG A 686 6.98 -9.60 24.60
N LYS A 687 6.66 -8.51 23.89
CA LYS A 687 7.63 -7.69 23.13
C LYS A 687 8.61 -6.89 23.97
N ARG A 688 8.28 -6.53 25.21
CA ARG A 688 9.17 -5.76 26.10
C ARG A 688 10.19 -6.68 26.75
N GLU A 689 9.68 -7.84 27.14
CA GLU A 689 10.37 -8.95 27.80
C GLU A 689 11.19 -9.80 26.82
N LEU A 690 10.97 -9.62 25.50
CA LEU A 690 11.47 -10.44 24.39
C LEU A 690 11.08 -11.94 24.46
N GLU A 691 10.14 -12.29 25.33
CA GLU A 691 9.70 -13.67 25.57
C GLU A 691 8.60 -14.13 24.59
N ILE A 692 8.47 -15.45 24.42
CA ILE A 692 7.46 -16.08 23.55
C ILE A 692 6.75 -17.20 24.32
N ASP A 693 5.47 -17.00 24.60
CA ASP A 693 4.62 -17.98 25.29
C ASP A 693 3.74 -18.75 24.30
N ALA A 694 3.42 -20.01 24.62
CA ALA A 694 2.23 -20.67 24.11
C ALA A 694 1.13 -20.58 25.18
N VAL A 695 0.09 -19.79 24.91
CA VAL A 695 -1.04 -19.57 25.86
C VAL A 695 -2.39 -19.91 25.22
N PRO A 696 -3.38 -20.37 25.99
CA PRO A 696 -4.75 -20.48 25.52
C PRO A 696 -5.36 -19.09 25.27
N VAL A 697 -6.11 -18.95 24.18
CA VAL A 697 -6.81 -17.71 23.81
C VAL A 697 -8.23 -18.04 23.35
N VAL A 698 -9.22 -17.29 23.83
CA VAL A 698 -10.59 -17.33 23.31
C VAL A 698 -10.83 -16.08 22.48
N LYS A 699 -11.28 -16.24 21.23
CA LYS A 699 -11.73 -15.14 20.36
C LYS A 699 -13.25 -15.17 20.26
N LYS A 700 -13.90 -14.00 20.28
CA LYS A 700 -15.33 -13.85 20.04
C LYS A 700 -15.58 -13.62 18.55
N PHE A 701 -16.39 -14.46 17.91
CA PHE A 701 -16.84 -14.30 16.53
C PHE A 701 -18.31 -13.88 16.51
N GLN A 702 -18.63 -12.86 15.71
CA GLN A 702 -19.95 -12.27 15.57
C GLN A 702 -20.05 -11.61 14.18
N PRO A 703 -21.26 -11.36 13.64
CA PRO A 703 -21.42 -10.54 12.44
C PRO A 703 -20.91 -9.11 12.63
N THR A 704 -20.46 -8.49 11.54
CA THR A 704 -19.93 -7.12 11.52
C THR A 704 -20.47 -6.25 10.38
N TYR A 705 -21.40 -6.73 9.55
CA TYR A 705 -21.76 -6.05 8.30
C TYR A 705 -22.49 -4.70 8.44
N THR A 706 -22.94 -4.34 9.65
CA THR A 706 -23.49 -3.01 9.96
C THR A 706 -22.46 -1.87 9.83
N ASP A 707 -21.19 -2.18 9.57
CA ASP A 707 -20.08 -1.21 9.53
C ASP A 707 -19.74 -0.68 8.12
N LYS A 708 -20.45 -1.07 7.06
CA LYS A 708 -20.04 -0.80 5.66
C LYS A 708 -21.14 -0.42 4.68
N ARG A 709 -22.36 -0.88 4.93
CA ARG A 709 -23.58 -0.70 4.13
C ARG A 709 -24.75 -0.78 5.12
N VAL A 710 -25.88 -0.14 4.79
CA VAL A 710 -27.12 -0.31 5.55
C VAL A 710 -27.70 -1.67 5.18
N VAL A 711 -28.03 -2.50 6.17
CA VAL A 711 -28.51 -3.88 5.96
C VAL A 711 -30.00 -3.93 6.28
N ASP A 712 -30.81 -4.41 5.34
CA ASP A 712 -32.17 -4.84 5.64
C ASP A 712 -32.14 -6.26 6.23
N THR A 713 -32.63 -6.41 7.46
CA THR A 713 -32.68 -7.70 8.16
C THR A 713 -33.86 -8.58 7.73
N ALA A 714 -34.81 -8.07 6.94
CA ALA A 714 -35.89 -8.87 6.37
C ALA A 714 -35.45 -9.62 5.10
N THR A 715 -34.75 -8.96 4.17
CA THR A 715 -34.26 -9.55 2.91
C THR A 715 -32.79 -9.97 2.91
N TRP A 716 -32.01 -9.56 3.91
CA TRP A 716 -30.54 -9.66 3.94
C TRP A 716 -29.82 -8.90 2.83
N ALA A 717 -30.52 -8.08 2.03
CA ALA A 717 -29.90 -7.14 1.11
C ALA A 717 -29.20 -5.99 1.85
N SER A 718 -28.26 -5.31 1.21
CA SER A 718 -27.62 -4.11 1.77
C SER A 718 -27.46 -2.97 0.75
N THR A 719 -27.79 -1.75 1.16
CA THR A 719 -27.64 -0.52 0.37
C THR A 719 -26.39 0.29 0.78
N PRO A 720 -25.83 1.12 -0.10
CA PRO A 720 -24.85 2.12 0.31
C PRO A 720 -25.44 3.12 1.33
N TYR A 721 -24.61 3.65 2.23
CA TYR A 721 -24.98 4.83 3.01
C TYR A 721 -25.37 5.98 2.07
N GLY A 722 -26.55 6.58 2.26
CA GLY A 722 -27.06 7.66 1.39
C GLY A 722 -27.88 7.20 0.18
N TYR A 723 -28.17 5.91 0.05
CA TYR A 723 -29.13 5.40 -0.95
C TYR A 723 -30.56 5.86 -0.63
N ASP A 724 -31.35 6.19 -1.65
CA ASP A 724 -32.77 6.47 -1.47
C ASP A 724 -33.58 5.17 -1.40
N MET A 725 -34.12 4.90 -0.22
CA MET A 725 -34.91 3.69 0.05
C MET A 725 -36.29 3.71 -0.61
N ALA A 726 -36.74 4.84 -1.17
CA ALA A 726 -37.95 4.92 -1.99
C ALA A 726 -37.75 4.36 -3.42
N LEU A 727 -36.52 3.97 -3.79
CA LEU A 727 -36.15 3.39 -5.09
C LEU A 727 -35.89 1.86 -5.01
N LEU A 728 -36.37 1.20 -3.96
CA LEU A 728 -36.20 -0.24 -3.72
C LEU A 728 -37.40 -1.08 -4.13
#